data_AF-A0A8J3UCY6-F1
#
_entry.id   AF-A0A8J3UCY6-F1
#
_cell.length_a   1.000
_cell.length_b   1.000
_cell.length_c   1.000
_cell.angle_alpha   90.00
_cell.angle_beta   90.00
_cell.angle_gamma   90.00
#
_symmetry.space_group_name_H-M   'P 1'
#
loop_
_entity.id
_entity.type
_entity.pdbx_description
1 polymer ?
#
loop_
_entity_poly.entity_id
_entity_poly.type
_entity_poly.pdbx_seq_one_letter_code
_entity_poly.pdbx_strand_id
1 'polypeptide(L)'
;MAASPAGAIAEGLEKARALAAMYADAEAALLERIANRAGEDVDSDESAESWASKRLSEVTQLRKEAERIIRRLEAAAKAAAERAVLETWSSGMDAAVVGAVLQVHDDKLRKRLDKVLRDARALGSKNMINPGQGVAELAAQTVRMVTSVHEGALRAVEDIYRKVIAETAGRALVGAETRRDAVQRALNKFTDAGISGFVDNAKPPRTWGMREYVEMAMRTATARAAVDGHLTTLRNAGIDLVTVSRLPYTCKVCGPWEGKILTIDGSAGTRVEESALTGVQIFVQVEGTVSQARLAGLMHPNCGHNLNAYIPGMSRPAPVVHSEATYEDVQRQRYLERQVRLQKRRAAVSLDDAARKKADAKVSDLQRQLREHTKATGLRRRSERERVEALPKDLTELSDEQISEQATKFGNDEQSMARLAQEMERRDAEDEAARKAAGPAAADDPIAALSEIHTMGDLTDDHLSALMDRYRDDEQGLAQVLDQLDRIEAATREREQWSWNWREEETDEDRRISDLIASGGYSYMDAYAEVHGLDAGELDRAERRSLLEAERMPGEKIDATVRRLYAQWLDQLHKQAEEATKGNLLNAEGRAARVSDLSLFSGPASRARKYASEELLRWWADHPRLTLTEFRAQWLGRQADRDAAAQIRAGGAGREFGV
;
A
#
# COMPACT_ATOMS: atom_id res chain seq x y z
N MET A 1 -4.33 9.33 -7.72
CA MET A 1 -3.68 7.99 -7.71
C MET A 1 -3.35 7.47 -6.31
N ALA A 2 -3.13 8.33 -5.29
CA ALA A 2 -2.72 7.90 -3.94
C ALA A 2 -3.73 7.00 -3.20
N ALA A 3 -5.03 7.19 -3.42
CA ALA A 3 -6.06 6.48 -2.65
C ALA A 3 -6.44 5.06 -3.14
N SER A 4 -5.71 4.47 -4.09
CA SER A 4 -5.99 3.07 -4.52
C SER A 4 -5.19 2.05 -3.71
N PRO A 5 -5.58 0.75 -3.65
CA PRO A 5 -4.76 -0.28 -2.97
C PRO A 5 -3.34 -0.38 -3.53
N ALA A 6 -3.15 -0.18 -4.83
CA ALA A 6 -1.83 -0.08 -5.44
C ALA A 6 -1.09 1.20 -5.01
N GLY A 7 -1.81 2.31 -4.84
CA GLY A 7 -1.29 3.60 -4.35
C GLY A 7 -0.75 3.53 -2.93
N ALA A 8 -1.50 2.91 -2.00
CA ALA A 8 -1.07 2.73 -0.61
C ALA A 8 0.22 1.88 -0.51
N ILE A 9 0.31 0.80 -1.30
CA ILE A 9 1.56 0.03 -1.41
C ILE A 9 2.68 0.93 -1.96
N ALA A 10 2.43 1.68 -3.04
CA ALA A 10 3.42 2.55 -3.65
C ALA A 10 3.96 3.61 -2.67
N GLU A 11 3.10 4.22 -1.86
CA GLU A 11 3.49 5.13 -0.78
C GLU A 11 4.45 4.44 0.21
N GLY A 12 4.10 3.23 0.67
CA GLY A 12 4.98 2.43 1.53
C GLY A 12 6.32 2.10 0.88
N LEU A 13 6.34 1.88 -0.43
CA LEU A 13 7.58 1.68 -1.19
C LEU A 13 8.46 2.93 -1.24
N GLU A 14 7.89 4.14 -1.18
CA GLU A 14 8.66 5.38 -1.11
C GLU A 14 9.24 5.58 0.30
N LYS A 15 8.46 5.34 1.36
CA LYS A 15 8.96 5.37 2.74
C LYS A 15 10.09 4.36 2.97
N ALA A 16 9.96 3.15 2.41
CA ALA A 16 11.00 2.14 2.43
C ALA A 16 12.29 2.58 1.70
N ARG A 17 12.17 3.33 0.60
CA ARG A 17 13.32 3.88 -0.13
C ARG A 17 13.99 5.00 0.65
N ALA A 18 13.23 5.90 1.27
CA ALA A 18 13.76 6.96 2.11
C ALA A 18 14.61 6.39 3.26
N LEU A 19 14.09 5.37 3.96
CA LEU A 19 14.87 4.72 5.01
C LEU A 19 16.11 4.02 4.46
N ALA A 20 15.99 3.30 3.34
CA ALA A 20 17.15 2.67 2.71
C ALA A 20 18.23 3.69 2.30
N ALA A 21 17.85 4.89 1.87
CA ALA A 21 18.79 5.96 1.56
C ALA A 21 19.62 6.37 2.79
N MET A 22 19.00 6.53 3.96
CA MET A 22 19.71 6.82 5.22
C MET A 22 20.78 5.76 5.54
N TYR A 23 20.48 4.48 5.28
CA TYR A 23 21.44 3.39 5.47
C TYR A 23 22.56 3.40 4.40
N ALA A 24 22.26 3.84 3.17
CA ALA A 24 23.27 4.02 2.14
C ALA A 24 24.24 5.17 2.49
N ASP A 25 23.72 6.25 3.06
CA ASP A 25 24.52 7.41 3.47
C ASP A 25 25.40 7.06 4.68
N ALA A 26 24.85 6.32 5.65
CA ALA A 26 25.63 5.78 6.74
C ALA A 26 26.72 4.81 6.25
N GLU A 27 26.42 3.93 5.29
CA GLU A 27 27.42 3.07 4.65
C GLU A 27 28.54 3.91 4.02
N ALA A 28 28.20 4.93 3.22
CA ALA A 28 29.19 5.80 2.58
C ALA A 28 30.08 6.50 3.62
N ALA A 29 29.49 7.10 4.67
CA ALA A 29 30.24 7.77 5.73
C ALA A 29 31.19 6.82 6.46
N LEU A 30 30.76 5.58 6.74
CA LEU A 30 31.62 4.56 7.36
C LEU A 30 32.79 4.17 6.45
N LEU A 31 32.52 3.96 5.16
CA LEU A 31 33.55 3.63 4.18
C LEU A 31 34.55 4.76 3.97
N GLU A 32 34.11 6.02 3.99
CA GLU A 32 35.00 7.19 3.94
C GLU A 32 35.90 7.28 5.17
N ARG A 33 35.38 7.00 6.38
CA ARG A 33 36.22 6.94 7.59
C ARG A 33 37.30 5.87 7.50
N ILE A 34 36.98 4.71 6.92
CA ILE A 34 37.96 3.65 6.62
C ILE A 34 39.00 4.16 5.62
N ALA A 35 38.56 4.78 4.52
CA ALA A 35 39.44 5.23 3.45
C ALA A 35 40.39 6.34 3.90
N ASN A 36 39.86 7.39 4.54
CA ASN A 36 40.66 8.50 5.05
C ASN A 36 41.74 8.02 6.01
N ARG A 37 41.38 7.08 6.89
CA ARG A 37 42.30 6.55 7.90
C ARG A 37 43.34 5.60 7.32
N ALA A 38 42.96 4.80 6.33
CA ALA A 38 43.90 3.97 5.59
C ALA A 38 44.81 4.82 4.66
N GLY A 39 44.36 6.00 4.23
CA GLY A 39 45.14 6.91 3.38
C GLY A 39 46.09 7.83 4.15
N GLU A 40 45.93 7.95 5.46
CA GLU A 40 46.76 8.83 6.28
C GLU A 40 48.20 8.31 6.35
N ASP A 41 49.16 9.22 6.13
CA ASP A 41 50.59 8.95 6.02
C ASP A 41 50.95 7.84 5.01
N VAL A 42 50.11 7.60 3.99
CA VAL A 42 50.34 6.51 3.03
C VAL A 42 51.59 6.73 2.17
N ASP A 43 51.99 7.98 1.98
CA ASP A 43 53.20 8.37 1.22
C ASP A 43 54.36 8.80 2.12
N SER A 44 54.27 8.51 3.43
CA SER A 44 55.39 8.77 4.33
C SER A 44 56.57 7.85 4.03
N ASP A 45 57.78 8.32 4.35
CA ASP A 45 59.02 7.54 4.24
C ASP A 45 59.12 6.41 5.29
N GLU A 46 58.10 6.23 6.15
CA GLU A 46 58.05 5.17 7.16
C GLU A 46 58.05 3.78 6.50
N SER A 47 58.50 2.73 7.21
CA SER A 47 58.40 1.36 6.70
C SER A 47 56.93 0.90 6.62
N ALA A 48 56.63 -0.04 5.72
CA ALA A 48 55.27 -0.60 5.59
C ALA A 48 54.77 -1.23 6.91
N GLU A 49 55.67 -1.79 7.72
CA GLU A 49 55.37 -2.37 9.03
C GLU A 49 55.04 -1.30 10.08
N SER A 50 55.81 -0.20 10.10
CA SER A 50 55.59 0.92 11.02
C SER A 50 54.26 1.61 10.71
N TRP A 51 54.00 1.90 9.44
CA TRP A 51 52.73 2.42 8.97
C TRP A 51 51.56 1.50 9.36
N ALA A 52 51.67 0.19 9.08
CA ALA A 52 50.59 -0.76 9.38
C ALA A 52 50.31 -0.85 10.89
N SER A 53 51.36 -0.83 11.72
CA SER A 53 51.23 -0.85 13.18
C SER A 53 50.52 0.41 13.69
N LYS A 54 50.88 1.59 13.17
CA LYS A 54 50.23 2.86 13.49
C LYS A 54 48.75 2.82 13.13
N ARG A 55 48.41 2.42 11.90
CA ARG A 55 47.02 2.32 11.43
C ARG A 55 46.22 1.30 12.24
N LEU A 56 46.78 0.15 12.61
CA LEU A 56 46.10 -0.85 13.45
C LEU A 56 45.85 -0.38 14.88
N SER A 57 46.70 0.49 15.44
CA SER A 57 46.49 1.07 16.77
C SER A 57 45.23 1.95 16.85
N GLU A 58 44.76 2.44 15.71
CA GLU A 58 43.64 3.37 15.61
C GLU A 58 42.27 2.70 15.46
N VAL A 59 42.21 1.36 15.40
CA VAL A 59 40.96 0.59 15.24
C VAL A 59 39.92 0.99 16.30
N THR A 60 40.35 1.20 17.54
CA THR A 60 39.46 1.60 18.64
C THR A 60 38.82 2.97 18.40
N GLN A 61 39.55 3.91 17.80
CA GLN A 61 39.01 5.23 17.49
C GLN A 61 38.06 5.16 16.29
N LEU A 62 38.40 4.40 15.25
CA LEU A 62 37.51 4.11 14.12
C LEU A 62 36.19 3.49 14.60
N ARG A 63 36.26 2.55 15.54
CA ARG A 63 35.07 1.95 16.17
C ARG A 63 34.18 3.02 16.84
N LYS A 64 34.77 3.92 17.64
CA LYS A 64 34.02 5.01 18.30
C LYS A 64 33.38 5.98 17.31
N GLU A 65 34.02 6.26 16.18
CA GLU A 65 33.45 7.05 15.09
C GLU A 65 32.27 6.31 14.43
N ALA A 66 32.43 5.03 14.15
CA ALA A 66 31.37 4.19 13.59
C ALA A 66 30.16 4.07 14.54
N GLU A 67 30.38 3.88 15.84
CA GLU A 67 29.33 3.85 16.86
C GLU A 67 28.51 5.14 16.89
N ARG A 68 29.15 6.31 16.71
CA ARG A 68 28.42 7.59 16.65
C ARG A 68 27.51 7.67 15.42
N ILE A 69 27.99 7.24 14.27
CA ILE A 69 27.19 7.21 13.02
C ILE A 69 26.00 6.26 13.19
N ILE A 70 26.25 5.05 13.69
CA ILE A 70 25.20 4.02 13.88
C ILE A 70 24.17 4.43 14.93
N ARG A 71 24.55 5.04 16.06
CA ARG A 71 23.59 5.49 17.08
C ARG A 71 22.62 6.56 16.55
N ARG A 72 23.10 7.49 15.74
CA ARG A 72 22.26 8.52 15.11
C ARG A 72 21.30 7.89 14.08
N LEU A 73 21.83 6.98 13.26
CA LEU A 73 21.04 6.20 12.32
C LEU A 73 19.94 5.40 13.03
N GLU A 74 20.27 4.75 14.15
CA GLU A 74 19.33 3.92 14.91
C GLU A 74 18.13 4.72 15.41
N ALA A 75 18.35 5.89 16.01
CA ALA A 75 17.27 6.74 16.52
C ALA A 75 16.32 7.17 15.39
N ALA A 76 16.88 7.65 14.28
CA ALA A 76 16.08 8.10 13.13
C ALA A 76 15.39 6.91 12.42
N ALA A 77 16.06 5.77 12.30
CA ALA A 77 15.53 4.59 11.63
C ALA A 77 14.38 3.93 12.40
N LYS A 78 14.43 3.89 13.74
CA LYS A 78 13.34 3.36 14.57
C LYS A 78 12.06 4.16 14.34
N ALA A 79 12.14 5.47 14.50
CA ALA A 79 11.01 6.38 14.33
C ALA A 79 10.45 6.31 12.90
N ALA A 80 11.32 6.33 11.88
CA ALA A 80 10.91 6.24 10.49
C ALA A 80 10.24 4.90 10.16
N ALA A 81 10.78 3.78 10.66
CA ALA A 81 10.23 2.45 10.40
C ALA A 81 8.85 2.25 11.02
N GLU A 82 8.69 2.63 12.30
CA GLU A 82 7.42 2.54 13.01
C GLU A 82 6.35 3.41 12.35
N ARG A 83 6.68 4.68 12.11
CA ARG A 83 5.77 5.64 11.47
C ARG A 83 5.36 5.17 10.07
N ALA A 84 6.30 4.67 9.28
CA ALA A 84 6.01 4.16 7.95
C ALA A 84 5.03 2.98 7.96
N VAL A 85 5.15 2.04 8.90
CA VAL A 85 4.21 0.91 9.04
C VAL A 85 2.82 1.40 9.45
N LEU A 86 2.73 2.30 10.42
CA LEU A 86 1.45 2.82 10.91
C LEU A 86 0.73 3.69 9.87
N GLU A 87 1.45 4.59 9.20
CA GLU A 87 0.90 5.45 8.14
C GLU A 87 0.42 4.59 6.97
N THR A 88 1.22 3.62 6.51
CA THR A 88 0.82 2.76 5.39
C THR A 88 -0.34 1.84 5.72
N TRP A 89 -0.47 1.40 6.98
CA TRP A 89 -1.66 0.72 7.45
C TRP A 89 -2.89 1.62 7.37
N SER A 90 -2.81 2.88 7.83
CA SER A 90 -3.90 3.85 7.69
C SER A 90 -4.24 4.12 6.22
N SER A 91 -3.24 4.37 5.36
CA SER A 91 -3.46 4.53 3.92
C SER A 91 -4.12 3.31 3.30
N GLY A 92 -3.80 2.10 3.79
CA GLY A 92 -4.45 0.86 3.42
C GLY A 92 -5.93 0.82 3.77
N MET A 93 -6.29 1.27 4.97
CA MET A 93 -7.68 1.39 5.41
C MET A 93 -8.47 2.34 4.51
N ASP A 94 -7.89 3.48 4.16
CA ASP A 94 -8.54 4.50 3.31
C ASP A 94 -8.64 4.01 1.85
N ALA A 95 -7.62 3.28 1.39
CA ALA A 95 -7.61 2.66 0.07
C ALA A 95 -8.67 1.56 -0.10
N ALA A 96 -9.18 0.97 0.98
CA ALA A 96 -10.32 0.04 0.90
C ALA A 96 -11.60 0.73 0.45
N VAL A 97 -11.85 1.93 0.97
CA VAL A 97 -13.01 2.74 0.58
C VAL A 97 -12.98 2.98 -0.92
N VAL A 98 -11.91 3.60 -1.41
CA VAL A 98 -11.77 3.99 -2.81
C VAL A 98 -11.66 2.77 -3.73
N GLY A 99 -10.91 1.74 -3.34
CA GLY A 99 -10.73 0.53 -4.12
C GLY A 99 -12.06 -0.20 -4.39
N ALA A 100 -12.90 -0.35 -3.37
CA ALA A 100 -14.21 -0.99 -3.50
C ALA A 100 -15.19 -0.13 -4.31
N VAL A 101 -15.22 1.18 -4.06
CA VAL A 101 -16.02 2.16 -4.79
C VAL A 101 -15.70 2.16 -6.29
N LEU A 102 -14.44 2.01 -6.69
CA LEU A 102 -14.03 1.91 -8.10
C LEU A 102 -14.49 0.62 -8.80
N GLN A 103 -14.87 -0.42 -8.05
CA GLN A 103 -15.45 -1.65 -8.64
C GLN A 103 -16.94 -1.48 -8.98
N VAL A 104 -17.57 -0.40 -8.54
CA VAL A 104 -18.99 -0.13 -8.73
C VAL A 104 -19.16 0.93 -9.81
N HIS A 105 -19.70 0.53 -10.95
CA HIS A 105 -19.97 1.43 -12.07
C HIS A 105 -21.29 2.21 -11.92
N ASP A 106 -22.21 1.74 -11.07
CA ASP A 106 -23.44 2.45 -10.76
C ASP A 106 -23.21 3.57 -9.73
N ASP A 107 -23.53 4.81 -10.08
CA ASP A 107 -23.19 5.98 -9.26
C ASP A 107 -23.94 6.05 -7.92
N LYS A 108 -25.16 5.52 -7.84
CA LYS A 108 -25.96 5.56 -6.60
C LYS A 108 -25.50 4.50 -5.60
N LEU A 109 -25.24 3.28 -6.08
CA LEU A 109 -24.63 2.20 -5.30
C LEU A 109 -23.22 2.59 -4.86
N ARG A 110 -22.46 3.24 -5.74
CA ARG A 110 -21.13 3.78 -5.43
C ARG A 110 -21.18 4.77 -4.26
N LYS A 111 -22.12 5.73 -4.26
CA LYS A 111 -22.32 6.69 -3.15
C LYS A 111 -22.72 6.00 -1.83
N ARG A 112 -23.62 5.00 -1.89
CA ARG A 112 -24.02 4.23 -0.70
C ARG A 112 -22.87 3.42 -0.13
N LEU A 113 -22.11 2.73 -0.99
CA LEU A 113 -20.96 1.94 -0.60
C LEU A 113 -19.86 2.82 0.00
N ASP A 114 -19.57 3.98 -0.61
CA ASP A 114 -18.63 4.97 -0.07
C ASP A 114 -19.04 5.39 1.36
N LYS A 115 -20.32 5.71 1.58
CA LYS A 115 -20.83 6.03 2.92
C LYS A 115 -20.64 4.88 3.90
N VAL A 116 -21.05 3.65 3.56
CA VAL A 116 -20.91 2.47 4.44
C VAL A 116 -19.44 2.22 4.82
N LEU A 117 -18.54 2.30 3.84
CA LEU A 117 -17.11 2.07 4.06
C LEU A 117 -16.47 3.18 4.90
N ARG A 118 -16.88 4.45 4.71
CA ARG A 118 -16.46 5.57 5.56
C ARG A 118 -17.00 5.46 6.98
N ASP A 119 -18.25 5.05 7.14
CA ASP A 119 -18.87 4.82 8.45
C ASP A 119 -18.16 3.67 9.17
N ALA A 120 -17.85 2.57 8.48
CA ALA A 120 -17.06 1.46 9.03
C ALA A 120 -15.65 1.90 9.44
N ARG A 121 -14.99 2.74 8.61
CA ARG A 121 -13.69 3.38 8.92
C ARG A 121 -13.77 4.28 10.16
N ALA A 122 -14.83 5.07 10.27
CA ALA A 122 -15.06 5.99 11.38
C ALA A 122 -15.44 5.25 12.67
N LEU A 123 -16.25 4.20 12.60
CA LEU A 123 -16.60 3.33 13.73
C LEU A 123 -15.37 2.62 14.28
N GLY A 124 -14.49 2.13 13.40
CA GLY A 124 -13.20 1.59 13.82
C GLY A 124 -12.34 2.63 14.55
N SER A 125 -12.34 3.88 14.07
CA SER A 125 -11.61 4.98 14.71
C SER A 125 -12.22 5.41 16.06
N LYS A 126 -13.56 5.50 16.15
CA LYS A 126 -14.29 5.95 17.35
C LYS A 126 -14.26 4.93 18.47
N ASN A 127 -14.24 3.63 18.15
CA ASN A 127 -14.14 2.57 19.15
C ASN A 127 -12.72 2.36 19.69
N MET A 128 -11.76 3.25 19.38
CA MET A 128 -10.34 3.04 19.65
C MET A 128 -9.92 1.62 19.26
N ILE A 129 -10.30 1.16 18.05
CA ILE A 129 -9.57 0.06 17.44
C ILE A 129 -8.20 0.64 17.11
N ASN A 130 -7.33 0.63 18.13
CA ASN A 130 -5.91 0.86 18.02
C ASN A 130 -5.43 0.09 16.78
N PRO A 131 -4.38 0.54 16.07
CA PRO A 131 -3.59 -0.36 15.23
C PRO A 131 -3.54 -1.71 15.96
N GLY A 132 -4.28 -2.71 15.47
CA GLY A 132 -4.55 -3.90 16.26
C GLY A 132 -3.24 -4.51 16.74
N GLN A 133 -3.24 -5.36 17.77
CA GLN A 133 -2.01 -6.02 18.25
C GLN A 133 -1.13 -6.55 17.10
N GLY A 134 -1.75 -6.99 15.99
CA GLY A 134 -1.05 -7.40 14.76
C GLY A 134 -0.21 -6.32 14.07
N VAL A 135 -0.69 -5.09 13.84
CA VAL A 135 0.11 -4.07 13.15
C VAL A 135 1.14 -3.41 14.09
N ALA A 136 0.83 -3.31 15.39
CA ALA A 136 1.81 -2.90 16.39
C ALA A 136 2.97 -3.92 16.47
N GLU A 137 2.67 -5.22 16.48
CA GLU A 137 3.69 -6.27 16.42
C GLU A 137 4.45 -6.26 15.08
N LEU A 138 3.77 -5.99 13.96
CA LEU A 138 4.43 -5.82 12.67
C LEU A 138 5.41 -4.64 12.69
N ALA A 139 5.03 -3.50 13.27
CA ALA A 139 5.91 -2.35 13.44
C ALA A 139 7.11 -2.70 14.32
N ALA A 140 6.88 -3.33 15.48
CA ALA A 140 7.94 -3.77 16.39
C ALA A 140 8.90 -4.79 15.74
N GLN A 141 8.37 -5.76 14.98
CA GLN A 141 9.16 -6.71 14.20
C GLN A 141 9.99 -5.99 13.14
N THR A 142 9.41 -5.00 12.47
CA THR A 142 10.08 -4.22 11.44
C THR A 142 11.23 -3.43 12.02
N VAL A 143 11.02 -2.77 13.15
CA VAL A 143 12.08 -2.09 13.90
C VAL A 143 13.21 -3.06 14.24
N ARG A 144 12.91 -4.24 14.81
CA ARG A 144 13.93 -5.26 15.13
C ARG A 144 14.71 -5.71 13.89
N MET A 145 14.03 -5.93 12.75
CA MET A 145 14.70 -6.29 11.49
C MET A 145 15.64 -5.16 11.04
N VAL A 146 15.16 -3.92 11.02
CA VAL A 146 15.93 -2.76 10.58
C VAL A 146 17.14 -2.51 11.48
N THR A 147 17.00 -2.64 12.80
CA THR A 147 18.10 -2.41 13.76
C THR A 147 19.08 -3.58 13.83
N SER A 148 18.69 -4.79 13.41
CA SER A 148 19.59 -5.96 13.41
C SER A 148 20.86 -5.77 12.57
N VAL A 149 20.86 -4.82 11.62
CA VAL A 149 22.03 -4.54 10.78
C VAL A 149 23.10 -3.70 11.49
N HIS A 150 22.79 -3.08 12.64
CA HIS A 150 23.69 -2.14 13.32
C HIS A 150 24.91 -2.82 13.93
N GLU A 151 24.71 -3.93 14.65
CA GLU A 151 25.82 -4.67 15.26
C GLU A 151 26.75 -5.29 14.21
N GLY A 152 26.17 -5.88 13.17
CA GLY A 152 26.93 -6.45 12.05
C GLY A 152 27.75 -5.38 11.30
N ALA A 153 27.23 -4.16 11.19
CA ALA A 153 27.94 -3.05 10.56
C ALA A 153 29.21 -2.65 11.32
N LEU A 154 29.13 -2.52 12.64
CA LEU A 154 30.29 -2.18 13.47
C LEU A 154 31.40 -3.23 13.34
N ARG A 155 31.02 -4.51 13.32
CA ARG A 155 31.97 -5.61 13.09
C ARG A 155 32.58 -5.52 11.69
N ALA A 156 31.75 -5.31 10.67
CA ALA A 156 32.21 -5.22 9.28
C ALA A 156 33.19 -4.07 9.07
N VAL A 157 32.98 -2.91 9.71
CA VAL A 157 33.90 -1.76 9.64
C VAL A 157 35.29 -2.13 10.15
N GLU A 158 35.38 -2.78 11.32
CA GLU A 158 36.66 -3.23 11.87
C GLU A 158 37.33 -4.28 10.98
N ASP A 159 36.55 -5.25 10.49
CA ASP A 159 37.06 -6.34 9.65
C ASP A 159 37.57 -5.83 8.29
N ILE A 160 36.83 -4.91 7.65
CA ILE A 160 37.23 -4.28 6.39
C ILE A 160 38.53 -3.50 6.61
N TYR A 161 38.58 -2.67 7.65
CA TYR A 161 39.77 -1.86 7.94
C TYR A 161 41.00 -2.73 8.19
N ARG A 162 40.89 -3.75 9.06
CA ARG A 162 41.99 -4.70 9.33
C ARG A 162 42.47 -5.42 8.06
N LYS A 163 41.55 -5.85 7.19
CA LYS A 163 41.88 -6.51 5.92
C LYS A 163 42.57 -5.56 4.94
N VAL A 164 42.13 -4.30 4.86
CA VAL A 164 42.75 -3.27 4.03
C VAL A 164 44.21 -3.06 4.46
N ILE A 165 44.45 -2.87 5.76
CA ILE A 165 45.81 -2.65 6.28
C ILE A 165 46.69 -3.89 6.07
N ALA A 166 46.18 -5.10 6.36
CA ALA A 166 46.94 -6.34 6.22
C ALA A 166 47.32 -6.64 4.76
N GLU A 167 46.39 -6.49 3.80
CA GLU A 167 46.69 -6.72 2.38
C GLU A 167 47.64 -5.65 1.83
N THR A 168 47.50 -4.38 2.28
CA THR A 168 48.41 -3.30 1.88
C THR A 168 49.83 -3.57 2.36
N ALA A 169 50.01 -3.89 3.64
CA ALA A 169 51.32 -4.13 4.24
C ALA A 169 52.03 -5.29 3.53
N GLY A 170 51.33 -6.41 3.30
CA GLY A 170 51.89 -7.56 2.60
C GLY A 170 52.34 -7.27 1.17
N ARG A 171 51.59 -6.45 0.42
CA ARG A 171 51.95 -6.09 -0.96
C ARG A 171 53.06 -5.05 -1.05
N ALA A 172 53.04 -4.05 -0.17
CA ALA A 172 54.08 -3.03 -0.09
C ALA A 172 55.44 -3.63 0.29
N LEU A 173 55.47 -4.63 1.17
CA LEU A 173 56.70 -5.35 1.55
C LEU A 173 57.39 -6.07 0.37
N VAL A 174 56.62 -6.52 -0.62
CA VAL A 174 57.15 -7.22 -1.80
C VAL A 174 57.66 -6.24 -2.87
N GLY A 175 57.41 -4.92 -2.71
CA GLY A 175 57.87 -3.89 -3.64
C GLY A 175 57.21 -3.93 -5.02
N ALA A 176 56.13 -4.71 -5.19
CA ALA A 176 55.44 -4.89 -6.47
C ALA A 176 54.57 -3.69 -6.87
N GLU A 177 54.25 -2.80 -5.93
CA GLU A 177 53.46 -1.58 -6.15
C GLU A 177 53.72 -0.55 -5.03
N THR A 178 53.30 0.70 -5.25
CA THR A 178 53.37 1.73 -4.23
C THR A 178 52.38 1.45 -3.09
N ARG A 179 52.66 1.94 -1.88
CA ARG A 179 51.74 1.78 -0.73
C ARG A 179 50.36 2.37 -1.03
N ARG A 180 50.31 3.54 -1.68
CA ARG A 180 49.07 4.19 -2.10
C ARG A 180 48.26 3.32 -3.06
N ASP A 181 48.90 2.74 -4.08
CA ASP A 181 48.22 1.84 -5.02
C ASP A 181 47.69 0.58 -4.33
N ALA A 182 48.46 0.03 -3.38
CA ALA A 182 48.05 -1.11 -2.57
C ALA A 182 46.84 -0.79 -1.69
N VAL A 183 46.81 0.36 -1.01
CA VAL A 183 45.65 0.81 -0.22
C VAL A 183 44.44 1.00 -1.14
N GLN A 184 44.60 1.72 -2.26
CA GLN A 184 43.48 1.98 -3.17
C GLN A 184 42.88 0.68 -3.74
N ARG A 185 43.72 -0.30 -4.06
CA ARG A 185 43.30 -1.64 -4.52
C ARG A 185 42.56 -2.39 -3.43
N ALA A 186 43.10 -2.40 -2.21
CA ALA A 186 42.48 -3.06 -1.07
C ALA A 186 41.13 -2.43 -0.70
N LEU A 187 41.04 -1.08 -0.71
CA LEU A 187 39.79 -0.35 -0.55
C LEU A 187 38.78 -0.78 -1.61
N ASN A 188 39.13 -0.73 -2.90
CA ASN A 188 38.21 -1.19 -3.96
C ASN A 188 37.73 -2.64 -3.72
N LYS A 189 38.65 -3.55 -3.40
CA LYS A 189 38.32 -4.97 -3.19
C LYS A 189 37.40 -5.20 -1.99
N PHE A 190 37.71 -4.59 -0.85
CA PHE A 190 36.99 -4.85 0.40
C PHE A 190 35.74 -3.99 0.58
N THR A 191 35.53 -2.96 -0.25
CA THR A 191 34.34 -2.10 -0.23
C THR A 191 33.42 -2.30 -1.44
N ASP A 192 33.81 -3.08 -2.45
CA ASP A 192 32.97 -3.42 -3.62
C ASP A 192 31.61 -4.01 -3.22
N ALA A 193 31.59 -4.87 -2.20
CA ALA A 193 30.38 -5.46 -1.63
C ALA A 193 29.61 -4.53 -0.68
N GLY A 194 30.23 -3.43 -0.24
CA GLY A 194 29.75 -2.57 0.84
C GLY A 194 29.87 -3.21 2.22
N ILE A 195 29.27 -2.56 3.22
CA ILE A 195 29.07 -3.11 4.56
C ILE A 195 27.98 -4.18 4.45
N SER A 196 28.44 -5.42 4.47
CA SER A 196 27.64 -6.62 4.20
C SER A 196 27.93 -7.70 5.24
N GLY A 197 27.18 -8.82 5.17
CA GLY A 197 27.29 -9.92 6.13
C GLY A 197 26.00 -10.16 6.92
N PHE A 198 24.92 -9.47 6.57
CA PHE A 198 23.58 -9.75 7.08
C PHE A 198 23.05 -10.97 6.34
N VAL A 199 22.83 -12.06 7.08
CA VAL A 199 22.39 -13.33 6.52
C VAL A 199 20.91 -13.52 6.81
N ASP A 200 20.11 -13.73 5.76
CA ASP A 200 18.71 -14.08 5.96
C ASP A 200 18.53 -15.58 6.26
N ASN A 201 17.35 -15.94 6.76
CA ASN A 201 16.99 -17.33 7.05
C ASN A 201 16.58 -18.12 5.78
N ALA A 202 16.93 -17.64 4.57
CA ALA A 202 16.62 -18.37 3.35
C ALA A 202 17.45 -19.67 3.27
N LYS A 203 16.99 -20.60 2.44
CA LYS A 203 17.72 -21.84 2.13
C LYS A 203 18.00 -21.89 0.63
N PRO A 204 19.25 -21.65 0.17
CA PRO A 204 20.46 -21.34 0.96
C PRO A 204 20.45 -19.91 1.55
N PRO A 205 21.22 -19.66 2.63
CA PRO A 205 21.29 -18.33 3.26
C PRO A 205 21.86 -17.31 2.29
N ARG A 206 21.26 -16.11 2.25
CA ARG A 206 21.73 -15.03 1.38
C ARG A 206 22.41 -13.96 2.21
N THR A 207 23.56 -13.49 1.73
CA THR A 207 24.26 -12.34 2.29
C THR A 207 23.76 -11.05 1.67
N TRP A 208 23.40 -10.09 2.50
CA TRP A 208 22.87 -8.80 2.08
C TRP A 208 23.84 -7.67 2.42
N GLY A 209 23.79 -6.60 1.62
CA GLY A 209 24.25 -5.28 2.02
C GLY A 209 23.23 -4.61 2.92
N MET A 210 23.69 -3.68 3.77
CA MET A 210 22.86 -2.98 4.75
C MET A 210 21.62 -2.32 4.13
N ARG A 211 21.84 -1.53 3.06
CA ARG A 211 20.81 -0.84 2.29
C ARG A 211 19.77 -1.81 1.72
N GLU A 212 20.24 -2.84 1.03
CA GLU A 212 19.37 -3.82 0.36
C GLU A 212 18.51 -4.61 1.34
N TYR A 213 19.06 -4.96 2.50
CA TYR A 213 18.31 -5.67 3.54
C TYR A 213 17.20 -4.80 4.14
N VAL A 214 17.52 -3.55 4.51
CA VAL A 214 16.54 -2.59 5.05
C VAL A 214 15.47 -2.26 4.02
N GLU A 215 15.85 -2.02 2.76
CA GLU A 215 14.90 -1.79 1.67
C GLU A 215 13.93 -2.99 1.55
N MET A 216 14.44 -4.22 1.53
CA MET A 216 13.61 -5.43 1.46
C MET A 216 12.67 -5.58 2.66
N ALA A 217 13.18 -5.41 3.89
CA ALA A 217 12.42 -5.53 5.12
C ALA A 217 11.29 -4.49 5.17
N MET A 218 11.60 -3.23 4.91
CA MET A 218 10.63 -2.13 4.92
C MET A 218 9.58 -2.25 3.83
N ARG A 219 9.96 -2.61 2.59
CA ARG A 219 9.01 -2.82 1.50
C ARG A 219 8.02 -3.93 1.83
N THR A 220 8.50 -4.99 2.49
CA THR A 220 7.66 -6.12 2.90
C THR A 220 6.72 -5.72 4.04
N ALA A 221 7.23 -5.03 5.04
CA ALA A 221 6.44 -4.57 6.18
C ALA A 221 5.35 -3.59 5.78
N THR A 222 5.69 -2.54 5.03
CA THR A 222 4.74 -1.51 4.58
C THR A 222 3.68 -2.05 3.62
N ALA A 223 4.05 -2.97 2.71
CA ALA A 223 3.06 -3.62 1.84
C ALA A 223 2.09 -4.51 2.63
N ARG A 224 2.58 -5.25 3.65
CA ARG A 224 1.72 -6.03 4.55
C ARG A 224 0.81 -5.13 5.36
N ALA A 225 1.36 -4.05 5.92
CA ALA A 225 0.61 -3.07 6.70
C ALA A 225 -0.54 -2.47 5.87
N ALA A 226 -0.26 -2.02 4.64
CA ALA A 226 -1.29 -1.49 3.75
C ALA A 226 -2.40 -2.52 3.45
N VAL A 227 -2.05 -3.78 3.23
CA VAL A 227 -3.06 -4.81 2.97
C VAL A 227 -3.81 -5.19 4.23
N ASP A 228 -3.17 -5.26 5.39
CA ASP A 228 -3.84 -5.57 6.65
C ASP A 228 -4.81 -4.44 7.05
N GLY A 229 -4.45 -3.18 6.80
CA GLY A 229 -5.35 -2.03 6.94
C GLY A 229 -6.55 -2.14 6.00
N HIS A 230 -6.28 -2.47 4.73
CA HIS A 230 -7.32 -2.68 3.73
C HIS A 230 -8.33 -3.77 4.15
N LEU A 231 -7.83 -4.95 4.53
CA LEU A 231 -8.65 -6.08 4.99
C LEU A 231 -9.44 -5.74 6.26
N THR A 232 -8.88 -4.94 7.15
CA THR A 232 -9.57 -4.50 8.37
C THR A 232 -10.81 -3.66 8.03
N THR A 233 -10.68 -2.68 7.12
CA THR A 233 -11.83 -1.88 6.67
C THR A 233 -12.88 -2.73 5.96
N LEU A 234 -12.48 -3.65 5.08
CA LEU A 234 -13.42 -4.53 4.38
C LEU A 234 -14.19 -5.42 5.35
N ARG A 235 -13.49 -6.08 6.29
CA ARG A 235 -14.11 -6.90 7.33
C ARG A 235 -15.12 -6.11 8.16
N ASN A 236 -14.74 -4.90 8.59
CA ASN A 236 -15.63 -4.04 9.38
C ASN A 236 -16.88 -3.58 8.61
N ALA A 237 -16.79 -3.55 7.28
CA ALA A 237 -17.91 -3.25 6.40
C ALA A 237 -18.71 -4.51 5.97
N GLY A 238 -18.37 -5.69 6.50
CA GLY A 238 -19.03 -6.95 6.15
C GLY A 238 -18.65 -7.51 4.77
N ILE A 239 -17.60 -6.97 4.14
CA ILE A 239 -17.08 -7.48 2.86
C ILE A 239 -16.02 -8.54 3.14
N ASP A 240 -16.36 -9.80 2.89
CA ASP A 240 -15.50 -10.96 3.18
C ASP A 240 -14.73 -11.47 1.96
N LEU A 241 -15.11 -11.09 0.74
CA LEU A 241 -14.48 -11.57 -0.49
C LEU A 241 -13.50 -10.55 -1.05
N VAL A 242 -12.33 -11.03 -1.48
CA VAL A 242 -11.28 -10.23 -2.10
C VAL A 242 -10.73 -10.91 -3.34
N THR A 243 -10.30 -10.12 -4.32
CA THR A 243 -9.60 -10.62 -5.51
C THR A 243 -8.13 -10.25 -5.45
N VAL A 244 -7.26 -11.22 -5.78
CA VAL A 244 -5.82 -10.97 -5.92
C VAL A 244 -5.58 -10.17 -7.20
N SER A 245 -4.84 -9.05 -7.08
CA SER A 245 -4.45 -8.24 -8.24
C SER A 245 -3.72 -9.04 -9.33
N ARG A 246 -3.75 -8.53 -10.55
CA ARG A 246 -2.96 -9.05 -11.68
C ARG A 246 -1.80 -8.11 -11.96
N LEU A 247 -0.58 -8.62 -11.98
CA LEU A 247 0.62 -7.84 -12.27
C LEU A 247 1.09 -8.11 -13.71
N PRO A 248 1.91 -7.22 -14.30
CA PRO A 248 2.50 -7.48 -15.60
C PRO A 248 3.38 -8.74 -15.66
N TYR A 249 3.96 -9.11 -14.51
CA TYR A 249 4.63 -10.39 -14.34
C TYR A 249 4.33 -10.90 -12.95
N THR A 250 4.01 -12.18 -12.87
CA THR A 250 3.81 -12.89 -11.61
C THR A 250 4.93 -13.91 -11.41
N CYS A 251 5.33 -14.11 -10.15
CA CYS A 251 6.30 -15.15 -9.82
C CYS A 251 5.60 -16.51 -9.68
N LYS A 252 6.36 -17.60 -9.73
CA LYS A 252 5.83 -18.97 -9.57
C LYS A 252 5.07 -19.22 -8.25
N VAL A 253 5.31 -18.41 -7.22
CA VAL A 253 4.68 -18.56 -5.90
C VAL A 253 3.32 -17.86 -5.86
N CYS A 254 3.21 -16.68 -6.48
CA CYS A 254 1.97 -15.92 -6.53
C CYS A 254 1.06 -16.32 -7.70
N GLY A 255 1.62 -16.87 -8.77
CA GLY A 255 0.88 -17.25 -9.98
C GLY A 255 -0.36 -18.12 -9.74
N PRO A 256 -0.33 -19.14 -8.85
CA PRO A 256 -1.52 -19.94 -8.54
C PRO A 256 -2.70 -19.14 -7.97
N TRP A 257 -2.41 -17.99 -7.35
CA TRP A 257 -3.39 -17.14 -6.68
C TRP A 257 -3.79 -15.91 -7.50
N GLU A 258 -3.04 -15.55 -8.54
CA GLU A 258 -3.24 -14.32 -9.30
C GLU A 258 -4.62 -14.27 -9.95
N GLY A 259 -5.37 -13.18 -9.70
CA GLY A 259 -6.73 -13.01 -10.20
C GLY A 259 -7.79 -13.95 -9.60
N LYS A 260 -7.44 -14.75 -8.60
CA LYS A 260 -8.38 -15.62 -7.88
C LYS A 260 -9.10 -14.86 -6.78
N ILE A 261 -10.29 -15.37 -6.43
CA ILE A 261 -11.10 -14.84 -5.33
C ILE A 261 -10.74 -15.62 -4.07
N LEU A 262 -10.45 -14.88 -3.01
CA LEU A 262 -10.15 -15.38 -1.68
C LEU A 262 -11.18 -14.85 -0.70
N THR A 263 -11.32 -15.54 0.42
CA THR A 263 -12.14 -15.10 1.55
C THR A 263 -11.23 -14.56 2.67
N ILE A 264 -11.65 -13.51 3.35
CA ILE A 264 -10.90 -12.93 4.48
C ILE A 264 -10.99 -13.90 5.66
N ASP A 265 -12.21 -14.31 6.00
CA ASP A 265 -12.54 -15.31 7.01
C ASP A 265 -13.46 -16.39 6.40
N GLY A 266 -13.64 -17.54 7.06
CA GLY A 266 -14.48 -18.64 6.56
C GLY A 266 -13.73 -19.72 5.76
N SER A 267 -14.45 -20.44 4.90
CA SER A 267 -13.96 -21.63 4.18
C SER A 267 -13.82 -21.42 2.67
N ALA A 268 -12.90 -22.18 2.08
CA ALA A 268 -12.72 -22.25 0.63
C ALA A 268 -13.79 -23.13 -0.02
N GLY A 269 -14.03 -22.93 -1.31
CA GLY A 269 -15.01 -23.68 -2.09
C GLY A 269 -15.94 -22.78 -2.88
N THR A 270 -16.91 -23.39 -3.55
CA THR A 270 -17.99 -22.64 -4.17
C THR A 270 -18.84 -22.00 -3.08
N ARG A 271 -19.09 -20.70 -3.16
CA ARG A 271 -19.97 -19.92 -2.29
C ARG A 271 -21.19 -19.45 -3.08
N VAL A 272 -22.39 -19.67 -2.53
CA VAL A 272 -23.60 -19.03 -3.04
C VAL A 272 -23.66 -17.65 -2.39
N GLU A 273 -23.61 -16.62 -3.22
CA GLU A 273 -23.63 -15.23 -2.79
C GLU A 273 -24.74 -14.49 -3.55
N GLU A 274 -25.40 -13.53 -2.91
CA GLU A 274 -26.38 -12.70 -3.59
C GLU A 274 -25.68 -11.64 -4.45
N SER A 275 -26.03 -11.55 -5.73
CA SER A 275 -25.57 -10.47 -6.58
C SER A 275 -26.07 -9.15 -6.03
N ALA A 276 -25.14 -8.29 -5.65
CA ALA A 276 -25.47 -6.96 -5.12
C ALA A 276 -26.08 -6.03 -6.18
N LEU A 277 -26.02 -6.41 -7.47
CA LEU A 277 -26.63 -5.68 -8.58
C LEU A 277 -28.06 -6.17 -8.88
N THR A 278 -28.26 -7.49 -8.91
CA THR A 278 -29.51 -8.10 -9.42
C THR A 278 -30.35 -8.82 -8.36
N GLY A 279 -29.83 -9.03 -7.16
CA GLY A 279 -30.45 -9.84 -6.10
C GLY A 279 -30.49 -11.35 -6.40
N VAL A 280 -29.90 -11.78 -7.52
CA VAL A 280 -29.87 -13.20 -7.91
C VAL A 280 -28.74 -13.92 -7.19
N GLN A 281 -29.00 -15.14 -6.73
CA GLN A 281 -27.99 -16.01 -6.14
C GLN A 281 -26.98 -16.45 -7.22
N ILE A 282 -25.72 -16.07 -7.06
CA ILE A 282 -24.61 -16.42 -7.95
C ILE A 282 -23.60 -17.32 -7.24
N PHE A 283 -22.87 -18.12 -8.02
CA PHE A 283 -21.80 -18.98 -7.50
C PHE A 283 -20.46 -18.28 -7.61
N VAL A 284 -19.77 -18.15 -6.50
CA VAL A 284 -18.45 -17.55 -6.42
C VAL A 284 -17.45 -18.63 -6.03
N GLN A 285 -16.49 -18.92 -6.90
CA GLN A 285 -15.44 -19.87 -6.59
C GLN A 285 -14.36 -19.22 -5.71
N VAL A 286 -14.32 -19.59 -4.43
CA VAL A 286 -13.29 -19.16 -3.48
C VAL A 286 -12.16 -20.19 -3.45
N GLU A 287 -10.97 -19.78 -3.86
CA GLU A 287 -9.79 -20.67 -3.99
C GLU A 287 -9.14 -20.98 -2.62
N GLY A 288 -9.32 -20.09 -1.64
CA GLY A 288 -8.70 -20.21 -0.33
C GLY A 288 -9.00 -19.02 0.57
N THR A 289 -8.56 -19.10 1.83
CA THR A 289 -8.51 -17.92 2.69
C THR A 289 -7.26 -17.09 2.40
N VAL A 290 -7.31 -15.78 2.70
CA VAL A 290 -6.12 -14.91 2.60
C VAL A 290 -4.96 -15.47 3.43
N SER A 291 -5.24 -16.01 4.61
CA SER A 291 -4.25 -16.63 5.50
C SER A 291 -3.62 -17.89 4.89
N GLN A 292 -4.41 -18.76 4.28
CA GLN A 292 -3.90 -19.95 3.57
C GLN A 292 -3.03 -19.55 2.38
N ALA A 293 -3.47 -18.57 1.59
CA ALA A 293 -2.70 -18.08 0.46
C ALA A 293 -1.37 -17.46 0.88
N ARG A 294 -1.36 -16.66 1.96
CA ARG A 294 -0.13 -16.11 2.56
C ARG A 294 0.82 -17.20 3.06
N LEU A 295 0.30 -18.24 3.70
CA LEU A 295 1.09 -19.40 4.14
C LEU A 295 1.70 -20.16 2.95
N ALA A 296 0.98 -20.24 1.83
CA ALA A 296 1.46 -20.79 0.57
C ALA A 296 2.43 -19.85 -0.18
N GLY A 297 2.68 -18.64 0.33
CA GLY A 297 3.68 -17.70 -0.17
C GLY A 297 3.14 -16.53 -0.99
N LEU A 298 1.82 -16.36 -1.09
CA LEU A 298 1.23 -15.12 -1.62
C LEU A 298 1.71 -13.93 -0.77
N MET A 299 2.10 -12.82 -1.43
CA MET A 299 2.66 -11.63 -0.76
C MET A 299 3.98 -11.90 0.00
N HIS A 300 4.83 -12.76 -0.58
CA HIS A 300 6.22 -12.94 -0.13
C HIS A 300 7.04 -11.63 -0.17
N PRO A 301 8.26 -11.59 0.42
CA PRO A 301 9.10 -10.40 0.37
C PRO A 301 9.33 -9.88 -1.05
N ASN A 302 9.26 -8.56 -1.23
CA ASN A 302 9.29 -7.87 -2.53
C ASN A 302 8.15 -8.18 -3.52
N CYS A 303 7.07 -8.85 -3.08
CA CYS A 303 5.87 -9.01 -3.90
C CYS A 303 5.20 -7.66 -4.19
N GLY A 304 4.64 -7.49 -5.39
CA GLY A 304 3.87 -6.30 -5.79
C GLY A 304 2.35 -6.47 -5.73
N HIS A 305 1.86 -7.65 -5.36
CA HIS A 305 0.43 -7.93 -5.34
C HIS A 305 -0.25 -7.19 -4.18
N ASN A 306 -1.38 -6.57 -4.48
CA ASN A 306 -2.39 -6.18 -3.50
C ASN A 306 -3.64 -7.07 -3.60
N LEU A 307 -4.55 -6.85 -2.68
CA LEU A 307 -5.90 -7.41 -2.68
C LEU A 307 -6.88 -6.26 -2.94
N ASN A 308 -7.95 -6.55 -3.67
CA ASN A 308 -9.06 -5.62 -3.89
C ASN A 308 -10.35 -6.26 -3.39
N ALA A 309 -11.33 -5.45 -2.97
CA ALA A 309 -12.66 -5.95 -2.64
C ALA A 309 -13.28 -6.71 -3.83
N TYR A 310 -13.93 -7.83 -3.55
CA TYR A 310 -14.79 -8.53 -4.49
C TYR A 310 -16.23 -8.44 -4.01
N ILE A 311 -17.07 -7.75 -4.79
CA ILE A 311 -18.49 -7.58 -4.54
C ILE A 311 -19.24 -8.46 -5.54
N PRO A 312 -19.91 -9.55 -5.09
CA PRO A 312 -20.66 -10.46 -5.94
C PRO A 312 -21.58 -9.74 -6.93
N GLY A 313 -21.39 -9.99 -8.22
CA GLY A 313 -22.19 -9.41 -9.31
C GLY A 313 -21.86 -7.96 -9.69
N MET A 314 -20.98 -7.26 -8.96
CA MET A 314 -20.49 -5.92 -9.33
C MET A 314 -19.02 -5.94 -9.77
N SER A 315 -18.17 -6.65 -9.02
CA SER A 315 -16.74 -6.71 -9.32
C SER A 315 -16.48 -7.45 -10.63
N ARG A 316 -15.65 -6.85 -11.49
CA ARG A 316 -15.18 -7.47 -12.73
C ARG A 316 -13.73 -7.93 -12.57
N PRO A 317 -13.33 -9.08 -13.14
CA PRO A 317 -11.94 -9.49 -13.14
C PRO A 317 -11.08 -8.42 -13.82
N ALA A 318 -10.06 -7.89 -13.12
CA ALA A 318 -9.17 -6.88 -13.68
C ALA A 318 -8.53 -7.39 -14.98
N PRO A 319 -8.46 -6.61 -16.07
CA PRO A 319 -7.83 -7.08 -17.30
C PRO A 319 -6.37 -7.50 -17.06
N VAL A 320 -5.90 -8.52 -17.79
CA VAL A 320 -4.49 -8.90 -17.74
C VAL A 320 -3.69 -7.77 -18.38
N VAL A 321 -2.87 -7.08 -17.58
CA VAL A 321 -2.00 -6.02 -18.07
C VAL A 321 -0.72 -6.67 -18.58
N HIS A 322 -0.55 -6.81 -19.89
CA HIS A 322 0.75 -7.20 -20.44
C HIS A 322 1.64 -5.96 -20.55
N SER A 323 2.83 -6.00 -19.94
CA SER A 323 3.85 -4.97 -20.18
C SER A 323 4.69 -5.37 -21.39
N GLU A 324 5.07 -4.38 -22.20
CA GLU A 324 5.98 -4.58 -23.34
C GLU A 324 7.40 -4.98 -22.92
N ALA A 325 7.81 -4.59 -21.71
CA ALA A 325 9.09 -5.03 -21.16
C ALA A 325 9.04 -6.54 -20.85
N THR A 326 10.18 -7.13 -20.56
CA THR A 326 10.26 -8.49 -20.02
C THR A 326 10.78 -8.49 -18.59
N TYR A 327 10.64 -9.62 -17.89
CA TYR A 327 11.31 -9.81 -16.60
C TYR A 327 12.83 -9.64 -16.71
N GLU A 328 13.43 -10.06 -17.83
CA GLU A 328 14.86 -9.92 -18.09
C GLU A 328 15.28 -8.44 -18.22
N ASP A 329 14.45 -7.61 -18.85
CA ASP A 329 14.67 -6.17 -18.94
C ASP A 329 14.67 -5.51 -17.56
N VAL A 330 13.76 -5.92 -16.68
CA VAL A 330 13.73 -5.46 -15.29
C VAL A 330 14.99 -5.91 -14.54
N GLN A 331 15.48 -7.13 -14.77
CA GLN A 331 16.72 -7.61 -14.15
C GLN A 331 17.95 -6.86 -14.67
N ARG A 332 17.99 -6.54 -15.97
CA ARG A 332 19.06 -5.73 -16.58
C ARG A 332 19.08 -4.31 -16.01
N GLN A 333 17.92 -3.67 -15.87
CA GLN A 333 17.82 -2.37 -15.19
C GLN A 333 18.41 -2.45 -13.77
N ARG A 334 18.02 -3.47 -12.98
CA ARG A 334 18.54 -3.66 -11.61
C ARG A 334 20.04 -3.94 -11.58
N TYR A 335 20.59 -4.63 -12.58
CA TYR A 335 22.03 -4.86 -12.71
C TYR A 335 22.77 -3.54 -12.92
N LEU A 336 22.33 -2.71 -13.86
CA LEU A 336 22.91 -1.40 -14.12
C LEU A 336 22.82 -0.48 -12.88
N GLU A 337 21.68 -0.45 -12.20
CA GLU A 337 21.50 0.26 -10.93
C GLU A 337 22.53 -0.19 -9.87
N ARG A 338 22.80 -1.49 -9.73
CA ARG A 338 23.83 -2.03 -8.82
C ARG A 338 25.24 -1.59 -9.23
N GLN A 339 25.55 -1.63 -10.52
CA GLN A 339 26.87 -1.20 -11.02
C GLN A 339 27.11 0.29 -10.77
N VAL A 340 26.10 1.14 -10.95
CA VAL A 340 26.18 2.58 -10.63
C VAL A 340 26.54 2.77 -9.15
N ARG A 341 25.84 2.09 -8.23
CA ARG A 341 26.14 2.17 -6.79
C ARG A 341 27.54 1.68 -6.45
N LEU A 342 27.99 0.58 -7.07
CA LEU A 342 29.34 0.07 -6.89
C LEU A 342 30.40 1.10 -7.30
N GLN A 343 30.26 1.74 -8.46
CA GLN A 343 31.22 2.77 -8.89
C GLN A 343 31.15 4.03 -8.02
N LYS A 344 29.97 4.43 -7.53
CA LYS A 344 29.85 5.53 -6.56
C LYS A 344 30.56 5.23 -5.24
N ARG A 345 30.47 4.00 -4.72
CA ARG A 345 31.25 3.59 -3.53
C ARG A 345 32.75 3.66 -3.78
N ARG A 346 33.22 3.24 -4.97
CA ARG A 346 34.64 3.39 -5.35
C ARG A 346 35.08 4.84 -5.40
N ALA A 347 34.24 5.74 -5.90
CA ALA A 347 34.51 7.19 -5.87
C ALA A 347 34.62 7.72 -4.44
N ALA A 348 33.74 7.30 -3.52
CA ALA A 348 33.77 7.69 -2.11
C ALA A 348 35.08 7.26 -1.40
N VAL A 349 35.58 6.06 -1.69
CA VAL A 349 36.82 5.53 -1.08
C VAL A 349 38.08 5.83 -1.88
N SER A 350 38.02 6.74 -2.85
CA SER A 350 39.18 7.12 -3.66
C SER A 350 40.12 8.04 -2.88
N LEU A 351 41.40 7.67 -2.81
CA LEU A 351 42.48 8.41 -2.14
C LEU A 351 42.97 9.62 -2.94
N ASP A 352 42.80 9.61 -4.26
CA ASP A 352 43.21 10.69 -5.15
C ASP A 352 42.16 11.04 -6.19
N ASP A 353 42.32 12.22 -6.79
CA ASP A 353 41.42 12.77 -7.80
C ASP A 353 41.39 11.94 -9.10
N ALA A 354 42.47 11.24 -9.44
CA ALA A 354 42.55 10.46 -10.66
C ALA A 354 41.69 9.19 -10.56
N ALA A 355 41.79 8.48 -9.44
CA ALA A 355 40.97 7.32 -9.10
C ALA A 355 39.48 7.71 -9.00
N ARG A 356 39.19 8.85 -8.35
CA ARG A 356 37.83 9.40 -8.25
C ARG A 356 37.24 9.71 -9.62
N LYS A 357 37.95 10.48 -10.46
CA LYS A 357 37.53 10.80 -11.84
C LYS A 357 37.27 9.54 -12.68
N LYS A 358 38.10 8.50 -12.53
CA LYS A 358 37.90 7.22 -13.24
C LYS A 358 36.63 6.49 -12.79
N ALA A 359 36.31 6.51 -11.50
CA ALA A 359 35.07 5.95 -10.99
C ALA A 359 33.85 6.76 -11.46
N ASP A 360 33.90 8.09 -11.40
CA ASP A 360 32.84 8.99 -11.84
C ASP A 360 32.56 8.90 -13.35
N ALA A 361 33.59 8.70 -14.17
CA ALA A 361 33.45 8.45 -15.59
C ALA A 361 32.65 7.16 -15.86
N LYS A 362 32.90 6.10 -15.07
CA LYS A 362 32.12 4.85 -15.16
C LYS A 362 30.71 5.00 -14.66
N VAL A 363 30.47 5.77 -13.59
CA VAL A 363 29.11 6.13 -13.15
C VAL A 363 28.35 6.78 -14.31
N SER A 364 28.97 7.78 -14.96
CA SER A 364 28.36 8.49 -16.08
C SER A 364 28.01 7.57 -17.25
N ASP A 365 28.91 6.64 -17.61
CA ASP A 365 28.68 5.63 -18.65
C ASP A 365 27.53 4.68 -18.29
N LEU A 366 27.54 4.12 -17.08
CA LEU A 366 26.49 3.21 -16.63
C LEU A 366 25.12 3.89 -16.55
N GLN A 367 25.08 5.14 -16.12
CA GLN A 367 23.84 5.93 -16.12
C GLN A 367 23.35 6.23 -17.54
N ARG A 368 24.24 6.39 -18.52
CA ARG A 368 23.87 6.49 -19.94
C ARG A 368 23.25 5.18 -20.42
N GLN A 369 23.91 4.04 -20.19
CA GLN A 369 23.38 2.72 -20.54
C GLN A 369 22.01 2.47 -19.90
N LEU A 370 21.83 2.90 -18.66
CA LEU A 370 20.56 2.79 -17.94
C LEU A 370 19.47 3.64 -18.59
N ARG A 371 19.76 4.89 -18.98
CA ARG A 371 18.82 5.75 -19.71
C ARG A 371 18.42 5.12 -21.05
N GLU A 372 19.39 4.64 -21.81
CA GLU A 372 19.15 3.96 -23.09
C GLU A 372 18.29 2.71 -22.93
N HIS A 373 18.60 1.87 -21.93
CA HIS A 373 17.83 0.66 -21.61
C HIS A 373 16.39 0.99 -21.23
N THR A 374 16.17 1.97 -20.36
CA THR A 374 14.82 2.40 -19.95
C THR A 374 14.02 2.99 -21.11
N LYS A 375 14.68 3.71 -22.02
CA LYS A 375 14.03 4.26 -23.22
C LYS A 375 13.66 3.16 -24.21
N ALA A 376 14.53 2.17 -24.41
CA ALA A 376 14.31 1.07 -25.35
C ALA A 376 13.20 0.10 -24.89
N THR A 377 13.05 -0.09 -23.58
CA THR A 377 12.12 -1.07 -22.99
C THR A 377 10.82 -0.46 -22.47
N GLY A 378 10.70 0.87 -22.47
CA GLY A 378 9.59 1.59 -21.84
C GLY A 378 9.59 1.52 -20.30
N LEU A 379 10.61 0.93 -19.67
CA LEU A 379 10.72 0.85 -18.22
C LEU A 379 10.94 2.24 -17.61
N ARG A 380 10.28 2.52 -16.48
CA ARG A 380 10.51 3.76 -15.73
C ARG A 380 11.91 3.75 -15.09
N ARG A 381 12.75 4.72 -15.45
CA ARG A 381 14.01 4.99 -14.74
C ARG A 381 13.72 5.40 -13.29
N ARG A 382 14.44 4.79 -12.36
CA ARG A 382 14.34 5.04 -10.92
C ARG A 382 15.63 5.64 -10.40
N SER A 383 15.82 6.92 -10.67
CA SER A 383 17.04 7.67 -10.31
C SER A 383 17.38 7.51 -8.83
N GLU A 384 16.39 7.46 -7.95
CA GLU A 384 16.51 7.26 -6.51
C GLU A 384 17.21 5.95 -6.13
N ARG A 385 17.12 4.90 -6.96
CA ARG A 385 17.85 3.64 -6.74
C ARG A 385 19.33 3.72 -7.11
N GLU A 386 19.70 4.72 -7.89
CA GLU A 386 21.08 5.01 -8.28
C GLU A 386 21.76 5.97 -7.30
N ARG A 387 20.97 6.71 -6.52
CA ARG A 387 21.51 7.70 -5.58
C ARG A 387 22.09 6.96 -4.36
N VAL A 388 23.39 7.15 -4.16
CA VAL A 388 23.93 7.50 -2.85
C VAL A 388 23.63 8.99 -2.81
N GLU A 389 22.66 9.44 -2.02
CA GLU A 389 22.19 10.81 -2.17
C GLU A 389 23.31 11.76 -1.75
N ALA A 390 23.49 12.80 -2.55
CA ALA A 390 24.39 13.91 -2.31
C ALA A 390 23.59 15.18 -2.62
N LEU A 391 23.87 16.24 -1.88
CA LEU A 391 23.13 17.49 -1.96
C LEU A 391 23.15 18.08 -3.41
N PRO A 392 22.03 18.61 -3.94
CA PRO A 392 21.99 19.26 -5.25
C PRO A 392 23.09 20.30 -5.46
N LYS A 393 23.58 20.44 -6.71
CA LYS A 393 24.66 21.37 -7.05
C LYS A 393 24.19 22.83 -7.06
N ASP A 394 22.97 23.07 -7.52
CA ASP A 394 22.33 24.38 -7.49
C ASP A 394 21.19 24.35 -6.47
N LEU A 395 21.26 25.23 -5.48
CA LEU A 395 20.28 25.33 -4.39
C LEU A 395 19.33 26.52 -4.58
N THR A 396 19.63 27.41 -5.53
CA THR A 396 18.89 28.66 -5.73
C THR A 396 17.51 28.43 -6.35
N GLU A 397 17.35 27.35 -7.12
CA GLU A 397 16.08 26.96 -7.76
C GLU A 397 15.13 26.18 -6.83
N LEU A 398 15.53 25.86 -5.60
CA LEU A 398 14.73 25.05 -4.66
C LEU A 398 13.81 25.93 -3.80
N SER A 399 12.61 25.44 -3.49
CA SER A 399 11.74 26.08 -2.49
C SER A 399 12.26 25.89 -1.06
N ASP A 400 11.78 26.70 -0.10
CA ASP A 400 12.18 26.58 1.31
C ASP A 400 11.78 25.23 1.92
N GLU A 401 10.62 24.71 1.54
CA GLU A 401 10.17 23.36 1.90
C GLU A 401 11.17 22.30 1.39
N GLN A 402 11.60 22.42 0.13
CA GLN A 402 12.58 21.51 -0.47
C GLN A 402 13.98 21.64 0.16
N ILE A 403 14.40 22.84 0.57
CA ILE A 403 15.64 23.09 1.30
C ILE A 403 15.58 22.45 2.70
N SER A 404 14.45 22.58 3.40
CA SER A 404 14.23 21.97 4.71
C SER A 404 14.21 20.43 4.64
N GLU A 405 13.61 19.86 3.60
CA GLU A 405 13.68 18.43 3.31
C GLU A 405 15.12 17.98 3.02
N GLN A 406 15.90 18.74 2.25
CA GLN A 406 17.31 18.44 2.02
C GLN A 406 18.16 18.59 3.30
N ALA A 407 17.87 19.56 4.16
CA ALA A 407 18.57 19.73 5.44
C ALA A 407 18.28 18.59 6.42
N THR A 408 17.03 18.12 6.46
CA THR A 408 16.63 16.93 7.23
C THR A 408 17.40 15.69 6.75
N LYS A 409 17.65 15.62 5.45
CA LYS A 409 18.28 14.48 4.78
C LYS A 409 19.81 14.50 4.85
N PHE A 410 20.44 15.66 4.74
CA PHE A 410 21.90 15.84 4.73
C PHE A 410 22.46 16.38 6.05
N GLY A 411 21.65 16.42 7.11
CA GLY A 411 21.96 16.97 8.44
C GLY A 411 23.27 16.57 9.12
N ASN A 412 23.99 15.56 8.61
CA ASN A 412 25.25 15.06 9.16
C ASN A 412 26.46 15.19 8.22
N ASP A 413 26.26 15.65 6.99
CA ASP A 413 27.36 16.01 6.09
C ASP A 413 27.69 17.49 6.30
N GLU A 414 28.80 17.75 6.98
CA GLU A 414 29.26 19.11 7.34
C GLU A 414 29.37 20.00 6.10
N GLN A 415 29.79 19.45 4.96
CA GLN A 415 29.96 20.20 3.72
C GLN A 415 28.61 20.50 3.05
N SER A 416 27.66 19.57 3.08
CA SER A 416 26.30 19.81 2.58
C SER A 416 25.51 20.74 3.49
N MET A 417 25.65 20.61 4.81
CA MET A 417 25.00 21.51 5.77
C MET A 417 25.56 22.93 5.70
N ALA A 418 26.87 23.09 5.47
CA ALA A 418 27.46 24.41 5.23
C ALA A 418 26.88 25.06 3.97
N ARG A 419 26.68 24.30 2.89
CA ARG A 419 26.08 24.81 1.64
C ARG A 419 24.60 25.16 1.80
N LEU A 420 23.84 24.36 2.54
CA LEU A 420 22.43 24.64 2.86
C LEU A 420 22.28 25.88 3.75
N ALA A 421 23.11 25.99 4.79
CA ALA A 421 23.11 27.14 5.68
C ALA A 421 23.48 28.43 4.95
N GLN A 422 24.48 28.38 4.05
CA GLN A 422 24.88 29.52 3.22
C GLN A 422 23.75 30.01 2.31
N GLU A 423 22.95 29.11 1.75
CA GLU A 423 21.79 29.48 0.92
C GLU A 423 20.65 30.07 1.75
N MET A 424 20.39 29.54 2.95
CA MET A 424 19.40 30.11 3.87
C MET A 424 19.79 31.53 4.31
N GLU A 425 21.06 31.73 4.69
CA GLU A 425 21.56 33.05 5.10
C GLU A 425 21.50 34.08 3.97
N ARG A 426 21.71 33.64 2.71
CA ARG A 426 21.52 34.49 1.51
C ARG A 426 20.06 34.94 1.36
N ARG A 427 19.09 34.04 1.55
CA ARG A 427 17.65 34.35 1.46
C ARG A 427 17.20 35.28 2.57
N ASP A 428 17.62 35.01 3.81
CA ASP A 428 17.33 35.88 4.95
C ASP A 428 17.86 37.29 4.74
N ALA A 429 19.06 37.43 4.14
CA ALA A 429 19.64 38.72 3.81
C ALA A 429 18.89 39.46 2.69
N GLU A 430 18.37 38.74 1.69
CA GLU A 430 17.53 39.32 0.63
C GLU A 430 16.17 39.77 1.16
N ASP A 431 15.54 38.97 2.03
CA ASP A 431 14.28 39.32 2.68
C ASP A 431 14.44 40.51 3.62
N GLU A 432 15.52 40.55 4.40
CA GLU A 432 15.82 41.68 5.28
C GLU A 432 16.14 42.96 4.48
N ALA A 433 16.82 42.84 3.34
CA ALA A 433 17.04 43.95 2.43
C ALA A 433 15.73 44.45 1.80
N ALA A 434 14.82 43.53 1.43
CA ALA A 434 13.50 43.86 0.93
C ALA A 434 12.62 44.55 2.00
N ARG A 435 12.66 44.07 3.25
CA ARG A 435 11.97 44.70 4.40
C ARG A 435 12.51 46.10 4.69
N LYS A 436 13.83 46.28 4.69
CA LYS A 436 14.46 47.60 4.87
C LYS A 436 14.17 48.55 3.72
N ALA A 437 14.05 48.04 2.49
CA ALA A 437 13.63 48.81 1.33
C ALA A 437 12.15 49.22 1.39
N ALA A 438 11.30 48.43 2.06
CA ALA A 438 9.87 48.70 2.23
C ALA A 438 9.54 49.75 3.32
N GLY A 439 10.48 50.08 4.22
CA GLY A 439 10.32 51.15 5.23
C GLY A 439 9.34 50.83 6.40
N PRO A 440 9.30 51.67 7.45
CA PRO A 440 8.58 51.38 8.71
C PRO A 440 7.08 51.72 8.60
N ALA A 441 6.35 50.98 7.77
CA ALA A 441 4.91 51.19 7.54
C ALA A 441 4.00 50.07 8.08
N ALA A 442 4.52 49.07 8.81
CA ALA A 442 3.73 47.91 9.23
C ALA A 442 3.70 47.66 10.75
N ALA A 443 3.65 48.72 11.58
CA ALA A 443 3.79 48.57 13.04
C ALA A 443 2.68 49.16 13.92
N ASP A 444 1.59 49.71 13.39
CA ASP A 444 0.61 50.42 14.26
C ASP A 444 -0.81 49.82 14.37
N ASP A 445 -1.16 48.74 13.65
CA ASP A 445 -2.44 48.03 13.89
C ASP A 445 -2.41 46.52 13.52
N PRO A 446 -2.22 45.63 14.51
CA PRO A 446 -2.24 44.17 14.29
C PRO A 446 -3.58 43.62 13.80
N ILE A 447 -4.70 44.30 14.04
CA ILE A 447 -6.02 43.89 13.53
C ILE A 447 -6.13 44.23 12.04
N ALA A 448 -5.52 45.34 11.60
CA ALA A 448 -5.40 45.65 10.17
C ALA A 448 -4.58 44.60 9.42
N ALA A 449 -3.54 44.03 10.04
CA ALA A 449 -2.75 42.95 9.45
C ALA A 449 -3.58 41.66 9.24
N LEU A 450 -4.51 41.34 10.15
CA LEU A 450 -5.44 40.21 9.98
C LEU A 450 -6.45 40.44 8.84
N SER A 451 -6.77 41.69 8.52
CA SER A 451 -7.70 42.03 7.43
C SER A 451 -7.15 41.67 6.04
N GLU A 452 -5.82 41.60 5.92
CA GLU A 452 -5.10 41.24 4.69
C GLU A 452 -4.92 39.71 4.55
N ILE A 453 -5.18 38.94 5.60
CA ILE A 453 -5.15 37.47 5.57
C ILE A 453 -6.50 36.96 5.09
N HIS A 454 -6.47 36.03 4.13
CA HIS A 454 -7.67 35.51 3.45
C HIS A 454 -7.85 34.00 3.58
N THR A 455 -6.87 33.27 4.10
CA THR A 455 -6.96 31.83 4.36
C THR A 455 -6.27 31.43 5.67
N MET A 456 -6.70 30.33 6.28
CA MET A 456 -6.07 29.78 7.50
C MET A 456 -4.65 29.27 7.23
N GLY A 457 -4.31 28.93 5.98
CA GLY A 457 -2.95 28.52 5.61
C GLY A 457 -1.93 29.67 5.64
N ASP A 458 -2.42 30.92 5.52
CA ASP A 458 -1.60 32.13 5.56
C ASP A 458 -1.48 32.72 7.00
N LEU A 459 -2.15 32.11 7.97
CA LEU A 459 -2.17 32.51 9.38
C LEU A 459 -1.06 31.77 10.14
N THR A 460 -0.06 32.51 10.65
CA THR A 460 1.07 31.93 11.38
C THR A 460 0.84 31.92 12.89
N ASP A 461 1.50 31.01 13.60
CA ASP A 461 1.45 30.93 15.08
C ASP A 461 1.96 32.22 15.74
N ASP A 462 2.90 32.93 15.08
CA ASP A 462 3.42 34.21 15.55
C ASP A 462 2.34 35.33 15.50
N HIS A 463 1.45 35.31 14.51
CA HIS A 463 0.31 36.23 14.44
C HIS A 463 -0.65 36.01 15.61
N LEU A 464 -1.01 34.75 15.90
CA LEU A 464 -1.89 34.41 17.04
C LEU A 464 -1.25 34.77 18.37
N SER A 465 0.04 34.45 18.55
CA SER A 465 0.72 34.67 19.82
C SER A 465 0.88 36.16 20.14
N ALA A 466 1.16 37.01 19.15
CA ALA A 466 1.25 38.45 19.31
C ALA A 466 -0.10 39.11 19.67
N LEU A 467 -1.21 38.60 19.12
CA LEU A 467 -2.56 39.10 19.40
C LEU A 467 -3.06 38.68 20.79
N MET A 468 -2.83 37.42 21.18
CA MET A 468 -3.22 36.88 22.48
C MET A 468 -2.45 37.52 23.64
N ASP A 469 -1.20 37.94 23.43
CA ASP A 469 -0.43 38.67 24.44
C ASP A 469 -0.87 40.13 24.57
N ARG A 470 -1.23 40.79 23.46
CA ARG A 470 -1.57 42.21 23.45
C ARG A 470 -2.98 42.53 23.95
N TYR A 471 -3.96 41.68 23.63
CA TYR A 471 -5.37 41.89 24.01
C TYR A 471 -5.82 40.98 25.17
N ARG A 472 -4.87 40.40 25.90
CA ARG A 472 -5.13 39.47 27.02
C ARG A 472 -6.11 40.03 28.06
N ASP A 473 -6.02 41.34 28.32
CA ASP A 473 -6.81 42.06 29.33
C ASP A 473 -7.81 43.07 28.71
N ASP A 474 -8.01 43.03 27.39
CA ASP A 474 -8.95 43.91 26.65
C ASP A 474 -10.05 43.08 25.96
N GLU A 475 -11.20 43.02 26.63
CA GLU A 475 -12.35 42.21 26.22
C GLU A 475 -12.94 42.64 24.87
N GLN A 476 -12.84 43.93 24.51
CA GLN A 476 -13.33 44.44 23.22
C GLN A 476 -12.34 44.16 22.09
N GLY A 477 -11.04 44.33 22.35
CA GLY A 477 -10.00 43.95 21.39
C GLY A 477 -9.98 42.46 21.08
N LEU A 478 -10.19 41.61 22.10
CA LEU A 478 -10.27 40.16 21.93
C LEU A 478 -11.48 39.75 21.06
N ALA A 479 -12.62 40.41 21.23
CA ALA A 479 -13.81 40.16 20.42
C ALA A 479 -13.58 40.51 18.93
N GLN A 480 -12.84 41.59 18.64
CA GLN A 480 -12.51 41.96 17.26
C GLN A 480 -11.51 41.00 16.61
N VAL A 481 -10.55 40.48 17.37
CA VAL A 481 -9.63 39.44 16.88
C VAL A 481 -10.39 38.16 16.55
N LEU A 482 -11.32 37.74 17.41
CA LEU A 482 -12.16 36.57 17.16
C LEU A 482 -13.04 36.74 15.92
N ASP A 483 -13.64 37.91 15.71
CA ASP A 483 -14.45 38.21 14.51
C ASP A 483 -13.61 38.14 13.21
N GLN A 484 -12.36 38.59 13.26
CA GLN A 484 -11.45 38.46 12.11
C GLN A 484 -10.99 37.02 11.88
N LEU A 485 -10.76 36.23 12.93
CA LEU A 485 -10.44 34.81 12.82
C LEU A 485 -11.63 34.02 12.26
N ASP A 486 -12.85 34.33 12.70
CA ASP A 486 -14.09 33.75 12.17
C ASP A 486 -14.27 34.11 10.69
N ARG A 487 -13.96 35.35 10.29
CA ARG A 487 -13.95 35.77 8.88
C ARG A 487 -12.94 34.98 8.05
N ILE A 488 -11.72 34.77 8.56
CA ILE A 488 -10.66 34.01 7.87
C ILE A 488 -11.05 32.52 7.79
N GLU A 489 -11.61 31.94 8.85
CA GLU A 489 -12.12 30.57 8.86
C GLU A 489 -13.28 30.42 7.86
N ALA A 490 -14.20 31.39 7.78
CA ALA A 490 -15.29 31.40 6.81
C ALA A 490 -14.78 31.51 5.36
N ALA A 491 -13.83 32.41 5.09
CA ALA A 491 -13.22 32.56 3.77
C ALA A 491 -12.40 31.31 3.37
N THR A 492 -11.78 30.64 4.35
CA THR A 492 -11.09 29.36 4.14
C THR A 492 -12.09 28.26 3.85
N ARG A 493 -13.19 28.17 4.60
CA ARG A 493 -14.29 27.24 4.32
C ARG A 493 -14.95 27.47 2.97
N GLU A 494 -15.02 28.71 2.49
CA GLU A 494 -15.51 29.02 1.14
C GLU A 494 -14.52 28.62 0.04
N ARG A 495 -13.20 28.71 0.28
CA ARG A 495 -12.16 28.26 -0.68
C ARG A 495 -11.88 26.76 -0.64
N GLU A 496 -11.96 26.15 0.54
CA GLU A 496 -11.82 24.71 0.79
C GLU A 496 -13.12 23.94 0.58
N GLN A 497 -14.23 24.65 0.33
CA GLN A 497 -15.35 24.10 -0.41
C GLN A 497 -14.88 23.77 -1.82
N TRP A 498 -14.30 22.59 -1.92
CA TRP A 498 -14.20 21.78 -3.10
C TRP A 498 -15.47 21.98 -3.92
N SER A 499 -15.34 22.65 -5.07
CA SER A 499 -16.44 22.85 -6.01
C SER A 499 -16.77 21.52 -6.69
N TRP A 500 -17.45 20.65 -5.95
CA TRP A 500 -18.33 19.66 -6.55
C TRP A 500 -19.76 20.00 -6.17
N ASN A 501 -20.37 20.84 -7.00
CA ASN A 501 -21.80 21.13 -6.96
C ASN A 501 -22.54 20.04 -7.74
N TRP A 502 -23.10 19.07 -7.02
CA TRP A 502 -23.98 18.03 -7.57
C TRP A 502 -25.20 18.55 -8.35
N ARG A 503 -25.57 19.84 -8.26
CA ARG A 503 -26.69 20.41 -9.05
C ARG A 503 -26.32 20.76 -10.50
N GLU A 504 -25.04 20.76 -10.87
CA GLU A 504 -24.61 21.16 -12.23
C GLU A 504 -24.24 19.98 -13.15
N GLU A 505 -24.10 18.76 -12.63
CA GLU A 505 -23.79 17.55 -13.42
C GLU A 505 -24.90 16.49 -13.41
N GLU A 506 -26.05 16.76 -12.79
CA GLU A 506 -27.20 15.85 -12.86
C GLU A 506 -28.00 16.18 -14.13
N THR A 507 -27.88 15.32 -15.14
CA THR A 507 -28.70 15.45 -16.34
C THR A 507 -30.18 15.39 -15.94
N ASP A 508 -31.05 16.02 -16.75
CA ASP A 508 -32.50 15.94 -16.48
C ASP A 508 -33.01 14.49 -16.48
N GLU A 509 -32.28 13.59 -17.14
CA GLU A 509 -32.50 12.15 -17.17
C GLU A 509 -32.15 11.52 -15.81
N ASP A 510 -30.97 11.80 -15.24
CA ASP A 510 -30.54 11.29 -13.93
C ASP A 510 -31.44 11.72 -12.78
N ARG A 511 -31.95 12.97 -12.82
CA ARG A 511 -32.96 13.47 -11.85
C ARG A 511 -34.25 12.66 -11.93
N ARG A 512 -34.74 12.41 -13.14
CA ARG A 512 -35.96 11.61 -13.35
C ARG A 512 -35.77 10.17 -12.87
N ILE A 513 -34.62 9.55 -13.12
CA ILE A 513 -34.32 8.19 -12.61
C ILE A 513 -34.35 8.18 -11.08
N SER A 514 -33.73 9.19 -10.45
CA SER A 514 -33.67 9.33 -9.00
C SER A 514 -35.04 9.57 -8.36
N ASP A 515 -35.87 10.44 -8.96
CA ASP A 515 -37.23 10.74 -8.51
C ASP A 515 -38.15 9.51 -8.63
N LEU A 516 -38.03 8.75 -9.73
CA LEU A 516 -38.77 7.50 -9.94
C LEU A 516 -38.43 6.46 -8.87
N ILE A 517 -37.14 6.28 -8.54
CA ILE A 517 -36.72 5.36 -7.46
C ILE A 517 -37.17 5.87 -6.09
N ALA A 518 -37.08 7.19 -5.85
CA ALA A 518 -37.46 7.82 -4.58
C ALA A 518 -38.98 7.76 -4.32
N SER A 519 -39.80 7.67 -5.38
CA SER A 519 -41.24 7.42 -5.26
C SER A 519 -41.59 6.06 -4.64
N GLY A 520 -40.61 5.16 -4.49
CA GLY A 520 -40.77 3.84 -3.92
C GLY A 520 -41.43 2.81 -4.84
N GLY A 521 -41.78 3.20 -6.07
CA GLY A 521 -42.46 2.35 -7.06
C GLY A 521 -41.57 1.74 -8.16
N TYR A 522 -40.30 2.15 -8.27
CA TYR A 522 -39.41 1.74 -9.36
C TYR A 522 -38.10 1.12 -8.82
N SER A 523 -37.68 -0.03 -9.38
CA SER A 523 -36.30 -0.49 -9.22
C SER A 523 -35.36 0.37 -10.08
N TYR A 524 -34.03 0.25 -9.87
CA TYR A 524 -33.06 1.02 -10.66
C TYR A 524 -33.20 0.75 -12.16
N MET A 525 -33.39 -0.51 -12.55
CA MET A 525 -33.56 -0.90 -13.95
C MET A 525 -34.89 -0.38 -14.53
N ASP A 526 -35.96 -0.32 -13.73
CA ASP A 526 -37.26 0.23 -14.16
C ASP A 526 -37.17 1.74 -14.39
N ALA A 527 -36.49 2.46 -13.49
CA ALA A 527 -36.29 3.89 -13.62
C ALA A 527 -35.36 4.26 -14.80
N TYR A 528 -34.28 3.48 -14.99
CA TYR A 528 -33.37 3.64 -16.13
C TYR A 528 -34.07 3.37 -17.46
N ALA A 529 -34.87 2.32 -17.53
CA ALA A 529 -35.64 1.96 -18.71
C ALA A 529 -36.70 3.02 -19.07
N GLU A 530 -37.44 3.51 -18.08
CA GLU A 530 -38.44 4.57 -18.25
C GLU A 530 -37.80 5.86 -18.80
N VAL A 531 -36.63 6.24 -18.28
CA VAL A 531 -35.95 7.48 -18.68
C VAL A 531 -35.26 7.37 -20.04
N HIS A 532 -34.69 6.21 -20.38
CA HIS A 532 -34.00 6.00 -21.66
C HIS A 532 -34.89 5.37 -22.75
N GLY A 533 -36.19 5.18 -22.49
CA GLY A 533 -37.13 4.58 -23.44
C GLY A 533 -36.80 3.13 -23.79
N LEU A 534 -36.20 2.39 -22.86
CA LEU A 534 -35.85 0.98 -23.00
C LEU A 534 -36.92 0.10 -22.33
N ASP A 535 -36.94 -1.20 -22.65
CA ASP A 535 -37.77 -2.16 -21.90
C ASP A 535 -36.97 -2.69 -20.71
N ALA A 536 -37.41 -2.37 -19.49
CA ALA A 536 -36.78 -2.86 -18.25
C ALA A 536 -36.70 -4.38 -18.20
N GLY A 537 -37.72 -5.07 -18.72
CA GLY A 537 -37.73 -6.53 -18.83
C GLY A 537 -36.67 -7.07 -19.78
N GLU A 538 -36.37 -6.41 -20.90
CA GLU A 538 -35.32 -6.80 -21.85
C GLU A 538 -33.92 -6.61 -21.27
N LEU A 539 -33.64 -5.48 -20.61
CA LEU A 539 -32.37 -5.23 -19.94
C LEU A 539 -32.08 -6.28 -18.85
N ASP A 540 -33.07 -6.49 -17.98
CA ASP A 540 -33.05 -7.48 -16.89
C ASP A 540 -32.87 -8.92 -17.42
N ARG A 541 -33.48 -9.25 -18.58
CA ARG A 541 -33.28 -10.54 -19.27
C ARG A 541 -31.89 -10.66 -19.92
N ALA A 542 -31.36 -9.59 -20.50
CA ALA A 542 -30.06 -9.58 -21.15
C ALA A 542 -28.92 -9.76 -20.12
N GLU A 543 -29.00 -9.09 -18.99
CA GLU A 543 -28.02 -9.21 -17.91
C GLU A 543 -28.04 -10.59 -17.24
N ARG A 544 -29.22 -11.11 -16.90
CA ARG A 544 -29.35 -12.48 -16.39
C ARG A 544 -28.87 -13.54 -17.37
N ARG A 545 -29.12 -13.34 -18.67
CA ARG A 545 -28.60 -14.21 -19.73
C ARG A 545 -27.07 -14.18 -19.76
N SER A 546 -26.45 -13.02 -19.56
CA SER A 546 -24.99 -12.89 -19.48
C SER A 546 -24.40 -13.69 -18.31
N LEU A 547 -24.99 -13.57 -17.12
CA LEU A 547 -24.59 -14.34 -15.93
C LEU A 547 -24.75 -15.85 -16.14
N LEU A 548 -25.85 -16.28 -16.75
CA LEU A 548 -26.09 -17.69 -17.03
C LEU A 548 -25.13 -18.25 -18.09
N GLU A 549 -24.82 -17.45 -19.11
CA GLU A 549 -23.90 -17.85 -20.18
C GLU A 549 -22.47 -18.01 -19.66
N ALA A 550 -22.07 -17.19 -18.68
CA ALA A 550 -20.77 -17.32 -18.00
C ALA A 550 -20.63 -18.67 -17.26
N GLU A 551 -21.74 -19.19 -16.73
CA GLU A 551 -21.79 -20.48 -16.03
C GLU A 551 -22.01 -21.69 -16.96
N ARG A 552 -22.30 -21.46 -18.25
CA ARG A 552 -22.72 -22.52 -19.18
C ARG A 552 -21.53 -23.36 -19.65
N MET A 553 -21.64 -24.69 -19.52
CA MET A 553 -20.63 -25.59 -20.09
C MET A 553 -20.74 -25.66 -21.63
N PRO A 554 -19.63 -25.94 -22.35
CA PRO A 554 -19.67 -26.09 -23.81
C PRO A 554 -20.72 -27.14 -24.24
N GLY A 555 -21.69 -26.72 -25.07
CA GLY A 555 -22.76 -27.58 -25.58
C GLY A 555 -23.95 -27.80 -24.62
N GLU A 556 -23.93 -27.23 -23.41
CA GLU A 556 -25.04 -27.32 -22.45
C GLU A 556 -26.20 -26.39 -22.87
N LYS A 557 -27.45 -26.87 -22.75
CA LYS A 557 -28.63 -26.03 -22.97
C LYS A 557 -28.90 -25.17 -21.73
N ILE A 558 -29.41 -23.96 -21.92
CA ILE A 558 -29.78 -23.01 -20.86
C ILE A 558 -30.59 -23.65 -19.71
N ASP A 559 -31.66 -24.40 -20.02
CA ASP A 559 -32.47 -25.05 -18.97
C ASP A 559 -31.72 -26.19 -18.25
N ALA A 560 -30.73 -26.82 -18.89
CA ALA A 560 -29.87 -27.81 -18.25
C ALA A 560 -28.87 -27.14 -17.31
N THR A 561 -28.29 -26.02 -17.72
CA THR A 561 -27.43 -25.16 -16.88
C THR A 561 -28.16 -24.74 -15.61
N VAL A 562 -29.38 -24.21 -15.71
CA VAL A 562 -30.17 -23.82 -14.52
C VAL A 562 -30.45 -24.99 -13.59
N ARG A 563 -30.74 -26.18 -14.12
CA ARG A 563 -30.97 -27.39 -13.29
C ARG A 563 -29.70 -27.84 -12.57
N ARG A 564 -28.54 -27.77 -13.24
CA ARG A 564 -27.25 -28.08 -12.63
C ARG A 564 -26.91 -27.06 -11.55
N LEU A 565 -27.06 -25.77 -11.83
CA LEU A 565 -26.88 -24.70 -10.85
C LEU A 565 -27.82 -24.89 -9.66
N TYR A 566 -29.08 -25.24 -9.88
CA TYR A 566 -30.01 -25.56 -8.78
C TYR A 566 -29.55 -26.76 -7.94
N ALA A 567 -29.05 -27.82 -8.56
CA ALA A 567 -28.50 -28.97 -7.82
C ALA A 567 -27.26 -28.58 -6.99
N GLN A 568 -26.37 -27.75 -7.54
CA GLN A 568 -25.21 -27.22 -6.82
C GLN A 568 -25.63 -26.32 -5.65
N TRP A 569 -26.64 -25.48 -5.85
CA TRP A 569 -27.24 -24.63 -4.82
C TRP A 569 -27.79 -25.46 -3.65
N LEU A 570 -28.51 -26.55 -3.93
CA LEU A 570 -29.07 -27.44 -2.92
C LEU A 570 -27.99 -28.16 -2.11
N ASP A 571 -26.95 -28.68 -2.78
CA ASP A 571 -25.80 -29.32 -2.13
C ASP A 571 -25.08 -28.34 -1.18
N GLN A 572 -24.95 -27.10 -1.61
CA GLN A 572 -24.34 -26.05 -0.82
C GLN A 572 -25.16 -25.64 0.41
N LEU A 573 -26.46 -25.42 0.24
CA LEU A 573 -27.37 -25.15 1.36
C LEU A 573 -27.36 -26.30 2.37
N HIS A 574 -27.33 -27.55 1.90
CA HIS A 574 -27.28 -28.73 2.76
C HIS A 574 -26.00 -28.75 3.61
N LYS A 575 -24.83 -28.49 3.01
CA LYS A 575 -23.55 -28.40 3.76
C LYS A 575 -23.55 -27.29 4.81
N GLN A 576 -24.04 -26.10 4.45
CA GLN A 576 -24.13 -24.97 5.38
C GLN A 576 -25.07 -25.29 6.56
N ALA A 577 -26.21 -25.92 6.27
CA ALA A 577 -27.14 -26.35 7.30
C ALA A 577 -26.55 -27.48 8.16
N GLU A 578 -25.81 -28.42 7.60
CA GLU A 578 -25.14 -29.50 8.35
C GLU A 578 -24.13 -28.91 9.35
N GLU A 579 -23.32 -27.94 8.90
CA GLU A 579 -22.35 -27.24 9.75
C GLU A 579 -23.05 -26.43 10.85
N ALA A 580 -24.09 -25.65 10.51
CA ALA A 580 -24.83 -24.82 11.46
C ALA A 580 -25.61 -25.64 12.50
N THR A 581 -26.18 -26.77 12.10
CA THR A 581 -26.99 -27.65 12.97
C THR A 581 -26.17 -28.76 13.62
N LYS A 582 -24.85 -28.80 13.39
CA LYS A 582 -23.93 -29.86 13.86
C LYS A 582 -24.40 -31.26 13.46
N GLY A 583 -24.91 -31.39 12.24
CA GLY A 583 -25.44 -32.63 11.66
C GLY A 583 -26.88 -33.00 12.06
N ASN A 584 -27.55 -32.21 12.91
CA ASN A 584 -28.92 -32.47 13.32
C ASN A 584 -29.94 -31.87 12.33
N LEU A 585 -30.11 -32.51 11.17
CA LEU A 585 -31.02 -32.04 10.11
C LEU A 585 -32.43 -32.64 10.19
N LEU A 586 -32.57 -33.83 10.77
CA LEU A 586 -33.84 -34.58 10.82
C LEU A 586 -34.41 -34.62 12.25
N ASN A 587 -35.73 -34.56 12.37
CA ASN A 587 -36.41 -34.88 13.62
C ASN A 587 -36.56 -36.41 13.81
N ALA A 588 -37.14 -36.83 14.93
CA ALA A 588 -37.32 -38.25 15.24
C ALA A 588 -38.18 -38.98 14.19
N GLU A 589 -39.24 -38.35 13.66
CA GLU A 589 -40.10 -38.92 12.63
C GLU A 589 -39.36 -39.08 11.28
N GLY A 590 -38.56 -38.08 10.89
CA GLY A 590 -37.76 -38.12 9.66
C GLY A 590 -36.72 -39.23 9.68
N ARG A 591 -36.06 -39.44 10.83
CA ARG A 591 -35.13 -40.56 11.05
C ARG A 591 -35.84 -41.91 10.98
N ALA A 592 -37.00 -42.04 11.63
CA ALA A 592 -37.80 -43.27 11.62
C ALA A 592 -38.29 -43.61 10.20
N ALA A 593 -38.68 -42.60 9.42
CA ALA A 593 -39.12 -42.74 8.04
C ALA A 593 -37.98 -42.90 7.02
N ARG A 594 -36.71 -42.91 7.47
CA ARG A 594 -35.51 -42.99 6.61
C ARG A 594 -35.50 -41.95 5.49
N VAL A 595 -35.96 -40.75 5.79
CA VAL A 595 -35.94 -39.64 4.83
C VAL A 595 -34.51 -39.17 4.64
N SER A 596 -34.08 -39.00 3.39
CA SER A 596 -32.81 -38.32 3.10
C SER A 596 -32.91 -36.86 3.51
N ASP A 597 -31.95 -36.42 4.30
CA ASP A 597 -31.75 -35.03 4.71
C ASP A 597 -31.65 -34.06 3.53
N LEU A 598 -30.84 -34.37 2.51
CA LEU A 598 -30.73 -33.58 1.27
C LEU A 598 -32.10 -33.43 0.56
N SER A 599 -32.95 -34.46 0.63
CA SER A 599 -34.28 -34.42 0.03
C SER A 599 -35.25 -33.44 0.70
N LEU A 600 -34.91 -32.87 1.87
CA LEU A 600 -35.73 -31.84 2.51
C LEU A 600 -35.52 -30.42 1.94
N PHE A 601 -34.37 -30.20 1.30
CA PHE A 601 -34.01 -28.92 0.67
C PHE A 601 -34.73 -28.71 -0.68
N SER A 602 -35.32 -29.78 -1.22
CA SER A 602 -36.15 -29.74 -2.43
C SER A 602 -37.56 -30.28 -2.18
N GLY A 603 -38.51 -29.93 -3.04
CA GLY A 603 -39.89 -30.45 -2.97
C GLY A 603 -40.81 -29.71 -1.98
N PRO A 604 -41.96 -30.32 -1.61
CA PRO A 604 -43.04 -29.61 -0.91
C PRO A 604 -42.66 -29.16 0.51
N ALA A 605 -42.99 -27.91 0.86
CA ALA A 605 -42.72 -27.36 2.19
C ALA A 605 -43.40 -28.14 3.33
N SER A 606 -44.58 -28.72 3.08
CA SER A 606 -45.27 -29.57 4.05
C SER A 606 -44.46 -30.81 4.45
N ARG A 607 -43.75 -31.42 3.49
CA ARG A 607 -42.86 -32.57 3.73
C ARG A 607 -41.63 -32.13 4.54
N ALA A 608 -41.02 -31.01 4.17
CA ALA A 608 -39.87 -30.47 4.89
C ALA A 608 -40.21 -30.14 6.34
N ARG A 609 -41.34 -29.46 6.59
CA ARG A 609 -41.88 -29.19 7.93
C ARG A 609 -42.05 -30.42 8.80
N LYS A 610 -42.57 -31.48 8.20
CA LYS A 610 -42.87 -32.72 8.92
C LYS A 610 -41.60 -33.41 9.42
N TYR A 611 -40.51 -33.36 8.65
CA TYR A 611 -39.33 -34.21 8.89
C TYR A 611 -38.06 -33.45 9.31
N ALA A 612 -38.03 -32.13 9.16
CA ALA A 612 -36.89 -31.30 9.59
C ALA A 612 -36.80 -31.20 11.13
N SER A 613 -35.57 -31.09 11.63
CA SER A 613 -35.27 -30.77 13.03
C SER A 613 -35.63 -29.31 13.36
N GLU A 614 -35.79 -28.97 14.64
CA GLU A 614 -36.06 -27.58 15.04
C GLU A 614 -34.90 -26.64 14.66
N GLU A 615 -33.66 -27.13 14.73
CA GLU A 615 -32.46 -26.39 14.35
C GLU A 615 -32.47 -26.07 12.86
N LEU A 616 -32.85 -27.01 12.01
CA LEU A 616 -32.99 -26.80 10.57
C LEU A 616 -34.15 -25.84 10.25
N LEU A 617 -35.26 -25.93 10.98
CA LEU A 617 -36.38 -25.00 10.83
C LEU A 617 -36.01 -23.56 11.20
N ARG A 618 -35.22 -23.37 12.28
CA ARG A 618 -34.70 -22.05 12.64
C ARG A 618 -33.73 -21.54 11.59
N TRP A 619 -32.83 -22.39 11.10
CA TRP A 619 -31.86 -21.99 10.06
C TRP A 619 -32.55 -21.56 8.76
N TRP A 620 -33.63 -22.24 8.35
CA TRP A 620 -34.43 -21.85 7.18
C TRP A 620 -35.25 -20.56 7.36
N ALA A 621 -35.39 -20.03 8.58
CA ALA A 621 -35.97 -18.70 8.77
C ALA A 621 -35.05 -17.61 8.17
N ASP A 622 -33.74 -17.79 8.31
CA ASP A 622 -32.72 -16.88 7.79
C ASP A 622 -32.22 -17.29 6.39
N HIS A 623 -32.42 -18.56 5.98
CA HIS A 623 -31.96 -19.15 4.72
C HIS A 623 -33.13 -19.83 3.97
N PRO A 624 -34.03 -19.05 3.33
CA PRO A 624 -35.25 -19.57 2.73
C PRO A 624 -34.97 -20.59 1.62
N ARG A 625 -35.90 -21.55 1.46
CA ARG A 625 -35.78 -22.57 0.42
C ARG A 625 -36.42 -22.08 -0.87
N LEU A 626 -35.86 -22.48 -2.01
CA LEU A 626 -36.39 -22.16 -3.33
C LEU A 626 -36.75 -23.44 -4.03
N THR A 627 -37.93 -23.47 -4.63
CA THR A 627 -38.27 -24.51 -5.59
C THR A 627 -37.46 -24.33 -6.88
N LEU A 628 -37.28 -25.40 -7.67
CA LEU A 628 -36.64 -25.30 -8.98
C LEU A 628 -37.34 -24.27 -9.88
N THR A 629 -38.66 -24.13 -9.75
CA THR A 629 -39.45 -23.14 -10.50
C THR A 629 -39.11 -21.72 -10.07
N GLU A 630 -38.98 -21.46 -8.76
CA GLU A 630 -38.56 -20.16 -8.24
C GLU A 630 -37.11 -19.83 -8.60
N PHE A 631 -36.22 -20.81 -8.50
CA PHE A 631 -34.82 -20.67 -8.91
C PHE A 631 -34.72 -20.39 -10.43
N ARG A 632 -35.51 -21.08 -11.26
CA ARG A 632 -35.64 -20.80 -12.69
C ARG A 632 -36.18 -19.41 -12.96
N ALA A 633 -37.19 -18.97 -12.21
CA ALA A 633 -37.75 -17.63 -12.36
C ALA A 633 -36.70 -16.55 -12.03
N GLN A 634 -35.87 -16.77 -11.00
CA GLN A 634 -34.76 -15.89 -10.63
C GLN A 634 -33.68 -15.83 -11.71
N TRP A 635 -33.28 -16.95 -12.30
CA TRP A 635 -32.18 -16.99 -13.28
C TRP A 635 -32.60 -16.65 -14.71
N LEU A 636 -33.81 -17.02 -15.13
CA LEU A 636 -34.25 -16.87 -16.53
C LEU A 636 -35.15 -15.67 -16.76
N GLY A 637 -35.83 -15.18 -15.71
CA GLY A 637 -36.73 -14.03 -15.80
C GLY A 637 -37.88 -14.19 -16.82
N ARG A 638 -38.18 -15.40 -17.30
CA ARG A 638 -39.29 -15.63 -18.25
C ARG A 638 -40.62 -15.43 -17.54
N GLN A 639 -41.56 -14.73 -18.17
CA GLN A 639 -42.89 -14.49 -17.61
C GLN A 639 -43.58 -15.79 -17.18
N ALA A 640 -43.51 -16.83 -18.02
CA ALA A 640 -44.06 -18.14 -17.70
C ALA A 640 -43.44 -18.79 -16.45
N ASP A 641 -42.12 -18.62 -16.21
CA ASP A 641 -41.46 -19.15 -15.00
C ASP A 641 -41.86 -18.30 -13.76
N ARG A 642 -42.00 -16.97 -13.91
CA ARG A 642 -42.47 -16.07 -12.84
C ARG A 642 -43.92 -16.35 -12.43
N ASP A 643 -44.82 -16.52 -13.40
CA ASP A 643 -46.23 -16.83 -13.16
C ASP A 643 -46.37 -18.20 -12.47
N ALA A 644 -45.59 -19.19 -12.90
CA ALA A 644 -45.54 -20.51 -12.26
C ALA A 644 -44.99 -20.44 -10.83
N ALA A 645 -43.95 -19.65 -10.57
CA ALA A 645 -43.42 -19.42 -9.23
C ALA A 645 -44.45 -18.72 -8.31
N ALA A 646 -45.17 -17.72 -8.83
CA ALA A 646 -46.21 -17.02 -8.08
C ALA A 646 -47.38 -17.95 -7.71
N GLN A 647 -47.80 -18.83 -8.62
CA GLN A 647 -48.82 -19.84 -8.32
C GLN A 647 -48.38 -20.83 -7.24
N ILE A 648 -47.10 -21.24 -7.23
CA ILE A 648 -46.54 -22.14 -6.21
C ILE A 648 -46.55 -21.46 -4.83
N ARG A 649 -46.21 -20.16 -4.76
CA ARG A 649 -46.29 -19.39 -3.50
C ARG A 649 -47.73 -19.23 -3.02
N ALA A 650 -48.66 -18.91 -3.91
CA ALA A 650 -50.07 -18.69 -3.58
C ALA A 650 -50.81 -19.99 -3.17
N GLY A 651 -50.46 -21.14 -3.75
CA GLY A 651 -51.11 -22.44 -3.54
C GLY A 651 -50.83 -23.14 -2.20
N GLY A 652 -50.25 -22.46 -1.20
CA GLY A 652 -49.98 -23.04 0.12
C GLY A 652 -48.77 -23.97 0.20
N ALA A 653 -48.04 -24.15 -0.90
CA ALA A 653 -46.72 -24.80 -0.91
C ALA A 653 -45.58 -23.85 -0.51
N GLY A 654 -45.83 -22.53 -0.48
CA GLY A 654 -44.82 -21.48 -0.26
C GLY A 654 -45.13 -20.44 0.82
N ARG A 655 -46.04 -20.69 1.78
CA ARG A 655 -45.92 -19.97 3.07
C ARG A 655 -44.71 -20.57 3.77
N GLU A 656 -43.53 -20.08 3.46
CA GLU A 656 -42.31 -20.40 4.20
C GLU A 656 -42.44 -19.89 5.63
N PHE A 657 -41.67 -20.48 6.53
CA PHE A 657 -41.73 -20.32 7.97
C PHE A 657 -41.81 -18.83 8.33
N GLY A 658 -43.00 -18.39 8.75
CA GLY A 658 -43.26 -16.97 8.97
C GLY A 658 -42.40 -16.41 10.08
N VAL A 659 -41.96 -15.16 9.88
CA VAL A 659 -41.91 -14.17 10.96
C VAL A 659 -43.31 -13.99 11.53
#